data_AF-A0A411YAS0-F1
#
_entry.id   AF-A0A411YAS0-F1
#
_cell.length_a   1.000
_cell.length_b   1.000
_cell.length_c   1.000
_cell.angle_alpha   90.00
_cell.angle_beta   90.00
_cell.angle_gamma   90.00
#
_symmetry.space_group_name_H-M   'P 1'
#
loop_
_entity.id
_entity.type
_entity.pdbx_description
1 polymer ?
#
loop_
_entity_poly.entity_id
_entity_poly.type
_entity_poly.pdbx_seq_one_letter_code
_entity_poly.pdbx_strand_id
1 'polypeptide(L)'
;MTSSAEGRPHPGAGRRLRATPAAGATAIVLVLAVAVFGPAPPATAEEPGDEPSSEIVRVAGADRVETSVEAARAALAEREAPGALDTAVVARADDYPDALAGVPLAHGVDAPLLLTHGDRLAEPVAGFLDEHLADQATVVLLGGSAALDPTVAEALESEGREVLRLAGDDRHGTAAEIARAASDPSTISDRFDDQARGGEPETITLASGETFPDALALSVPAAANGWPLVLTREDELPAPTRELLDEWDVDRVELAGGERAVGEEVVDALEDLGLEVTRTAGAERYETSAALAERFHDHQTGDDTDPLVVATGEDFPDALTGGSLAAAGGGMLALSPADYPPRALGAVLLERTPESTTVLGGTTVLSDRAVDGLARLVGGVGRHVAEPELDPASGATVDLSEREAGRLSLEITDAHGTPTEDSTVKLHAGEQALDLDVQLDDERLTVELTELPEALDTRGEVEVRLSGTLHTREPGEAHGREEDVAGRAPLSGTFTLTAPPRTRTTPEGFEAVTGVGEIVGENGELLTYSLEYEPQAGVDPAGFVPAAAAILTDDERGWASQDAYRLQRVEPDDADIRVALTSPDTTDELCARAGLHTAGRYSCWNGEFAALNAMRWREGAEPFDGRPIEQYRAYLVNHEVGHGLGYGHHACPSQGAPAPVMKQQTISTGACVPNGWPYPQGPAGDP
;
A
#
# COMPACT_ATOMS: atom_id res chain seq x y z
N MET A 1 -31.44 -59.88 -14.34
CA MET A 1 -31.68 -58.47 -14.72
C MET A 1 -32.10 -57.73 -13.46
N THR A 2 -31.12 -57.00 -12.95
CA THR A 2 -31.06 -55.92 -11.93
C THR A 2 -32.37 -55.11 -11.81
N SER A 3 -33.09 -55.05 -10.68
CA SER A 3 -32.82 -54.70 -9.25
C SER A 3 -32.87 -53.19 -8.98
N SER A 4 -34.00 -52.77 -8.41
CA SER A 4 -34.33 -51.42 -7.95
C SER A 4 -34.52 -51.40 -6.43
N ALA A 5 -34.12 -50.26 -5.85
CA ALA A 5 -34.66 -49.58 -4.67
C ALA A 5 -34.63 -50.30 -3.30
N GLU A 6 -33.73 -49.81 -2.45
CA GLU A 6 -33.71 -50.04 -1.00
C GLU A 6 -34.63 -49.06 -0.25
N GLY A 7 -35.31 -49.59 0.76
CA GLY A 7 -35.92 -48.85 1.86
C GLY A 7 -35.88 -49.72 3.12
N ARG A 8 -35.16 -49.24 4.14
CA ARG A 8 -35.07 -49.78 5.53
C ARG A 8 -36.43 -49.69 6.26
N PRO A 9 -36.71 -50.41 7.39
CA PRO A 9 -35.81 -50.65 8.54
C PRO A 9 -35.91 -52.00 9.34
N HIS A 10 -34.98 -52.12 10.32
CA HIS A 10 -34.70 -53.10 11.40
C HIS A 10 -35.89 -53.71 12.21
N PRO A 11 -35.72 -54.62 13.23
CA PRO A 11 -34.52 -55.23 13.88
C PRO A 11 -34.62 -56.76 14.17
N GLY A 12 -33.56 -57.38 14.73
CA GLY A 12 -33.76 -58.61 15.54
C GLY A 12 -32.59 -59.60 15.68
N ALA A 13 -31.99 -59.61 16.88
CA ALA A 13 -31.52 -60.77 17.67
C ALA A 13 -30.48 -61.78 17.13
N GLY A 14 -29.50 -62.13 17.99
CA GLY A 14 -29.14 -63.55 18.18
C GLY A 14 -27.66 -63.97 18.20
N ARG A 15 -26.97 -63.70 19.32
CA ARG A 15 -25.99 -64.56 20.03
C ARG A 15 -24.88 -65.37 19.29
N ARG A 16 -23.66 -65.04 19.72
CA ARG A 16 -22.58 -65.88 20.33
C ARG A 16 -21.65 -66.71 19.43
N LEU A 17 -20.34 -66.58 19.71
CA LEU A 17 -19.36 -67.64 20.06
C LEU A 17 -18.10 -66.94 20.62
N ARG A 18 -17.86 -67.01 21.95
CA ARG A 18 -16.85 -67.84 22.66
C ARG A 18 -15.39 -67.62 22.24
N ALA A 19 -14.59 -67.02 23.12
CA ALA A 19 -13.24 -67.49 23.48
C ALA A 19 -12.70 -66.77 24.74
N THR A 20 -12.33 -67.55 25.75
CA THR A 20 -11.28 -67.30 26.76
C THR A 20 -10.73 -68.69 27.15
N PRO A 21 -9.56 -68.85 27.82
CA PRO A 21 -8.59 -67.86 28.32
C PRO A 21 -7.09 -68.20 28.10
N ALA A 22 -6.24 -67.32 28.64
CA ALA A 22 -4.89 -67.55 29.23
C ALA A 22 -3.70 -67.72 28.27
N ALA A 23 -2.49 -67.21 28.54
CA ALA A 23 -1.96 -66.31 29.55
C ALA A 23 -0.53 -65.92 29.10
N GLY A 24 -0.09 -64.70 29.40
CA GLY A 24 1.30 -64.24 29.24
C GLY A 24 1.44 -62.86 29.85
N ALA A 25 2.20 -62.77 30.93
CA ALA A 25 2.22 -61.65 31.88
C ALA A 25 2.96 -60.40 31.36
N THR A 26 2.45 -59.22 31.70
CA THR A 26 3.26 -57.99 31.79
C THR A 26 2.87 -57.28 33.08
N ALA A 27 3.87 -57.00 33.91
CA ALA A 27 3.73 -56.40 35.21
C ALA A 27 3.28 -54.94 35.09
N ILE A 28 2.15 -54.61 35.71
CA ILE A 28 1.72 -53.22 35.92
C ILE A 28 2.26 -52.80 37.29
N VAL A 29 3.24 -51.91 37.29
CA VAL A 29 3.66 -51.16 38.48
C VAL A 29 2.56 -50.14 38.77
N LEU A 30 1.79 -50.37 39.83
CA LEU A 30 0.81 -49.43 40.34
C LEU A 30 1.56 -48.40 41.20
N VAL A 31 1.94 -47.25 40.61
CA VAL A 31 2.39 -46.10 41.40
C VAL A 31 1.14 -45.40 41.94
N LEU A 32 0.90 -45.57 43.24
CA LEU A 32 -0.07 -44.77 43.97
C LEU A 32 0.49 -43.34 44.11
N ALA A 33 0.15 -42.44 43.19
CA ALA A 33 0.43 -41.02 43.35
C ALA A 33 -0.61 -40.42 44.30
N VAL A 34 -0.18 -40.17 45.54
CA VAL A 34 -0.91 -39.31 46.48
C VAL A 34 -0.81 -37.89 45.94
N ALA A 35 -1.91 -37.36 45.39
CA ALA A 35 -2.00 -35.96 44.98
C ALA A 35 -1.98 -35.08 46.23
N VAL A 36 -0.81 -34.52 46.54
CA VAL A 36 -0.69 -33.38 47.44
C VAL A 36 -1.12 -32.15 46.66
N PHE A 37 -2.31 -31.63 46.96
CA PHE A 37 -2.74 -30.30 46.51
C PHE A 37 -1.87 -29.25 47.21
N GLY A 38 -0.75 -28.88 46.58
CA GLY A 38 -0.08 -27.61 46.85
C GLY A 38 -0.84 -26.47 46.17
N PRO A 39 -0.78 -25.23 46.70
CA PRO A 39 -1.31 -24.07 45.98
C PRO A 39 -0.64 -23.98 44.61
N ALA A 40 -1.42 -23.72 43.57
CA ALA A 40 -0.92 -23.47 42.23
C ALA A 40 0.16 -22.37 42.31
N PRO A 41 1.31 -22.52 41.61
CA PRO A 41 2.22 -21.40 41.45
C PRO A 41 1.43 -20.23 40.82
N PRO A 42 1.68 -18.98 41.21
CA PRO A 42 1.09 -17.84 40.53
C PRO A 42 1.41 -17.96 39.04
N ALA A 43 0.39 -17.77 38.20
CA ALA A 43 0.59 -17.64 36.77
C ALA A 43 1.71 -16.61 36.56
N THR A 44 2.82 -17.05 35.97
CA THR A 44 3.78 -16.14 35.38
C THR A 44 2.99 -15.37 34.34
N ALA A 45 2.93 -14.04 34.48
CA ALA A 45 2.45 -13.17 33.43
C ALA A 45 3.13 -13.61 32.12
N GLU A 46 2.33 -13.88 31.09
CA GLU A 46 2.84 -13.94 29.73
C GLU A 46 3.62 -12.65 29.49
N GLU A 47 4.85 -12.77 28.98
CA GLU A 47 5.59 -11.59 28.56
C GLU A 47 4.73 -10.84 27.51
N PRO A 48 4.69 -9.50 27.53
CA PRO A 48 3.98 -8.77 26.50
C PRO A 48 4.54 -9.23 25.15
N GLY A 49 3.69 -9.76 24.28
CA GLY A 49 4.07 -10.10 22.91
C GLY A 49 4.62 -8.85 22.23
N ASP A 50 5.66 -9.03 21.41
CA ASP A 50 6.20 -7.96 20.57
C ASP A 50 5.04 -7.34 19.78
N GLU A 51 4.83 -6.03 19.95
CA GLU A 51 3.90 -5.30 19.10
C GLU A 51 4.43 -5.34 17.64
N PRO A 52 3.55 -5.45 16.62
CA PRO A 52 3.99 -5.45 15.22
C PRO A 52 4.85 -4.21 14.97
N SER A 53 6.07 -4.41 14.48
CA SER A 53 7.02 -3.32 14.31
C SER A 53 6.56 -2.43 13.16
N SER A 54 6.35 -1.14 13.42
CA SER A 54 6.14 -0.12 12.38
C SER A 54 7.41 0.20 11.58
N GLU A 55 8.51 -0.52 11.82
CA GLU A 55 9.79 -0.32 11.17
C GLU A 55 9.76 -0.89 9.75
N ILE A 56 9.80 0.00 8.76
CA ILE A 56 9.93 -0.39 7.36
C ILE A 56 11.40 -0.68 7.06
N VAL A 57 11.67 -1.92 6.63
CA VAL A 57 13.02 -2.35 6.24
C VAL A 57 13.24 -2.04 4.76
N ARG A 58 14.35 -1.37 4.40
CA ARG A 58 14.73 -1.17 3.00
C ARG A 58 15.75 -2.21 2.56
N VAL A 59 15.44 -2.93 1.49
CA VAL A 59 16.35 -3.86 0.81
C VAL A 59 16.76 -3.26 -0.54
N ALA A 60 18.03 -2.88 -0.66
CA ALA A 60 18.55 -2.19 -1.84
C ALA A 60 20.06 -2.41 -2.01
N GLY A 61 20.50 -2.53 -3.26
CA GLY A 61 21.90 -2.47 -3.68
C GLY A 61 22.22 -1.19 -4.45
N ALA A 62 23.46 -1.06 -4.95
CA ALA A 62 23.86 0.08 -5.77
C ALA A 62 23.18 0.11 -7.15
N ASP A 63 22.72 -1.05 -7.61
CA ASP A 63 21.92 -1.22 -8.82
C ASP A 63 20.93 -2.39 -8.67
N ARG A 64 20.19 -2.69 -9.73
CA ARG A 64 19.22 -3.78 -9.81
C ARG A 64 19.83 -5.19 -9.62
N VAL A 65 21.09 -5.38 -10.00
CA VAL A 65 21.78 -6.66 -9.83
C VAL A 65 22.09 -6.85 -8.35
N GLU A 66 22.68 -5.83 -7.71
CA GLU A 66 22.98 -5.91 -6.28
C GLU A 66 21.69 -5.94 -5.43
N THR A 67 20.64 -5.22 -5.83
CA THR A 67 19.31 -5.31 -5.18
C THR A 67 18.74 -6.72 -5.24
N SER A 68 18.91 -7.44 -6.36
CA SER A 68 18.51 -8.85 -6.48
C SER A 68 19.24 -9.77 -5.48
N VAL A 69 20.53 -9.50 -5.24
CA VAL A 69 21.35 -10.25 -4.28
C VAL A 69 20.93 -9.94 -2.85
N GLU A 70 20.66 -8.68 -2.53
CA GLU A 70 20.16 -8.29 -1.19
C GLU A 70 18.76 -8.86 -0.92
N ALA A 71 17.87 -8.88 -1.92
CA ALA A 71 16.56 -9.54 -1.81
C ALA A 71 16.70 -11.05 -1.59
N ALA A 72 17.63 -11.71 -2.29
CA ALA A 72 17.90 -13.13 -2.07
C ALA A 72 18.47 -13.43 -0.68
N ARG A 73 19.35 -12.55 -0.15
CA ARG A 73 19.87 -12.66 1.22
C ARG A 73 18.77 -12.47 2.26
N ALA A 74 17.88 -11.49 2.06
CA ALA A 74 16.72 -11.28 2.91
C ALA A 74 15.80 -12.52 2.90
N ALA A 75 15.51 -13.07 1.72
CA ALA A 75 14.68 -14.27 1.60
C ALA A 75 15.30 -15.50 2.28
N LEU A 76 16.63 -15.65 2.22
CA LEU A 76 17.36 -16.69 2.94
C LEU A 76 17.30 -16.53 4.46
N ALA A 77 17.22 -15.29 4.97
CA ALA A 77 17.13 -15.03 6.40
C ALA A 77 15.77 -15.49 6.99
N GLU A 78 14.71 -15.50 6.18
CA GLU A 78 13.38 -15.99 6.55
C GLU A 78 13.28 -17.53 6.58
N ARG A 79 14.28 -18.26 6.04
CA ARG A 79 14.23 -19.72 5.97
C ARG A 79 14.44 -20.37 7.34
N GLU A 80 13.52 -21.23 7.73
CA GLU A 80 13.63 -22.05 8.95
C GLU A 80 14.85 -23.00 8.93
N ALA A 81 15.31 -23.41 7.75
CA ALA A 81 16.42 -24.33 7.54
C ALA A 81 17.56 -23.68 6.70
N PRO A 82 18.59 -23.09 7.33
CA PRO A 82 19.63 -22.30 6.65
C PRO A 82 20.72 -23.15 5.96
N GLY A 83 20.32 -24.26 5.33
CA GLY A 83 21.22 -25.10 4.54
C GLY A 83 21.60 -24.45 3.21
N ALA A 84 22.65 -24.98 2.58
CA ALA A 84 23.01 -24.59 1.22
C ALA A 84 21.85 -24.88 0.25
N LEU A 85 21.63 -23.98 -0.70
CA LEU A 85 20.60 -24.08 -1.74
C LEU A 85 20.98 -25.14 -2.77
N ASP A 86 20.01 -25.94 -3.19
CA ASP A 86 20.17 -26.89 -4.29
C ASP A 86 19.89 -26.25 -5.66
N THR A 87 19.19 -25.11 -5.69
CA THR A 87 18.80 -24.43 -6.93
C THR A 87 18.93 -22.91 -6.81
N ALA A 88 19.25 -22.23 -7.92
CA ALA A 88 19.06 -20.78 -8.10
C ALA A 88 18.44 -20.50 -9.46
N VAL A 89 17.59 -19.46 -9.55
CA VAL A 89 17.02 -18.97 -10.80
C VAL A 89 17.73 -17.68 -11.18
N VAL A 90 18.17 -17.57 -12.43
CA VAL A 90 18.88 -16.39 -12.94
C VAL A 90 18.21 -15.86 -14.20
N ALA A 91 17.88 -14.57 -14.19
CA ALA A 91 17.37 -13.85 -15.33
C ALA A 91 18.24 -12.63 -15.65
N ARG A 92 18.02 -12.01 -16.81
CA ARG A 92 18.72 -10.77 -17.17
C ARG A 92 18.09 -9.55 -16.51
N ALA A 93 18.91 -8.58 -16.15
CA ALA A 93 18.51 -7.42 -15.36
C ALA A 93 17.94 -6.26 -16.21
N ASP A 94 18.23 -6.22 -17.51
CA ASP A 94 18.00 -5.06 -18.38
C ASP A 94 16.74 -5.17 -19.26
N ASP A 95 16.23 -6.37 -19.48
CA ASP A 95 15.04 -6.66 -20.29
C ASP A 95 14.46 -8.01 -19.85
N TYR A 96 13.41 -7.96 -19.03
CA TYR A 96 13.02 -9.07 -18.15
C TYR A 96 11.65 -9.71 -18.42
N PRO A 97 11.13 -9.79 -19.68
CA PRO A 97 9.86 -10.46 -19.93
C PRO A 97 9.95 -11.98 -19.64
N ASP A 98 11.14 -12.56 -19.77
CA ASP A 98 11.42 -13.97 -19.48
C ASP A 98 11.41 -14.28 -17.96
N ALA A 99 11.46 -13.26 -17.10
CA ALA A 99 11.50 -13.42 -15.64
C ALA A 99 10.11 -13.40 -14.98
N LEU A 100 9.07 -12.94 -15.68
CA LEU A 100 7.74 -12.67 -15.10
C LEU A 100 7.06 -13.91 -14.53
N ALA A 101 7.28 -15.07 -15.16
CA ALA A 101 6.79 -16.36 -14.68
C ALA A 101 7.76 -17.05 -13.69
N GLY A 102 8.89 -16.41 -13.38
CA GLY A 102 9.99 -17.03 -12.64
C GLY A 102 9.75 -17.19 -11.14
N VAL A 103 8.93 -16.35 -10.52
CA VAL A 103 8.69 -16.39 -9.05
C VAL A 103 7.98 -17.68 -8.62
N PRO A 104 6.90 -18.16 -9.27
CA PRO A 104 6.29 -19.45 -8.94
C PRO A 104 7.27 -20.63 -9.06
N LEU A 105 8.12 -20.62 -10.10
CA LEU A 105 9.17 -21.62 -10.25
C LEU A 105 10.16 -21.54 -9.10
N ALA A 106 10.75 -20.37 -8.86
CA ALA A 106 11.78 -20.14 -7.85
C ALA A 106 11.29 -20.56 -6.46
N HIS A 107 10.07 -20.16 -6.08
CA HIS A 107 9.46 -20.55 -4.82
C HIS A 107 9.20 -22.06 -4.74
N GLY A 108 8.68 -22.68 -5.81
CA GLY A 108 8.40 -24.12 -5.87
C GLY A 108 9.63 -25.01 -5.67
N VAL A 109 10.83 -24.51 -5.97
CA VAL A 109 12.11 -25.20 -5.75
C VAL A 109 12.98 -24.60 -4.65
N ASP A 110 12.40 -23.76 -3.78
CA ASP A 110 13.09 -23.11 -2.66
C ASP A 110 14.41 -22.42 -3.11
N ALA A 111 14.32 -21.67 -4.20
CA ALA A 111 15.43 -20.98 -4.86
C ALA A 111 15.21 -19.47 -4.91
N PRO A 112 16.28 -18.67 -4.83
CA PRO A 112 16.19 -17.23 -5.11
C PRO A 112 16.11 -16.96 -6.61
N LEU A 113 15.46 -15.84 -6.97
CA LEU A 113 15.54 -15.24 -8.31
C LEU A 113 16.57 -14.10 -8.31
N LEU A 114 17.66 -14.29 -9.04
CA LEU A 114 18.79 -13.36 -9.15
C LEU A 114 18.83 -12.71 -10.54
N LEU A 115 19.32 -11.48 -10.62
CA LEU A 115 19.44 -10.73 -11.86
C LEU A 115 20.89 -10.55 -12.28
N THR A 116 21.20 -10.78 -13.56
CA THR A 116 22.55 -10.67 -14.10
C THR A 116 22.59 -9.88 -15.41
N HIS A 117 23.77 -9.64 -15.97
CA HIS A 117 23.86 -8.99 -17.28
C HIS A 117 23.59 -9.99 -18.42
N GLY A 118 22.95 -9.53 -19.49
CA GLY A 118 22.66 -10.39 -20.65
C GLY A 118 23.91 -11.00 -21.31
N ASP A 119 25.09 -10.39 -21.16
CA ASP A 119 26.33 -10.78 -21.84
C ASP A 119 27.41 -11.40 -20.92
N ARG A 120 27.16 -11.45 -19.59
CA ARG A 120 28.10 -11.98 -18.60
C ARG A 120 27.44 -12.23 -17.25
N LEU A 121 27.95 -13.23 -16.52
CA LEU A 121 27.62 -13.40 -15.11
C LEU A 121 28.18 -12.20 -14.31
N ALA A 122 27.30 -11.48 -13.62
CA ALA A 122 27.67 -10.39 -12.75
C ALA A 122 28.37 -10.90 -11.48
N GLU A 123 29.44 -10.23 -11.07
CA GLU A 123 30.26 -10.62 -9.91
C GLU A 123 29.47 -10.75 -8.60
N PRO A 124 28.52 -9.84 -8.26
CA PRO A 124 27.71 -10.00 -7.05
C PRO A 124 26.87 -11.29 -7.06
N VAL A 125 26.39 -11.71 -8.24
CA VAL A 125 25.63 -12.94 -8.41
C VAL A 125 26.55 -14.15 -8.26
N ALA A 126 27.72 -14.16 -8.92
CA ALA A 126 28.70 -15.25 -8.79
C ALA A 126 29.10 -15.46 -7.32
N GLY A 127 29.41 -14.37 -6.60
CA GLY A 127 29.75 -14.42 -5.18
C GLY A 127 28.62 -14.96 -4.30
N PHE A 128 27.36 -14.57 -4.56
CA PHE A 128 26.21 -15.13 -3.86
C PHE A 128 26.06 -16.64 -4.11
N LEU A 129 26.21 -17.08 -5.37
CA LEU A 129 26.09 -18.49 -5.71
C LEU A 129 27.18 -19.32 -5.02
N ASP A 130 28.42 -18.83 -4.99
CA ASP A 130 29.54 -19.47 -4.29
C ASP A 130 29.35 -19.59 -2.78
N GLU A 131 28.71 -18.59 -2.16
CA GLU A 131 28.46 -18.58 -0.73
C GLU A 131 27.29 -19.49 -0.33
N HIS A 132 26.25 -19.57 -1.15
CA HIS A 132 24.96 -20.13 -0.73
C HIS A 132 24.52 -21.41 -1.45
N LEU A 133 25.07 -21.75 -2.62
CA LEU A 133 24.67 -22.96 -3.35
C LEU A 133 25.60 -24.15 -3.04
N ALA A 134 25.00 -25.34 -2.94
CA ALA A 134 25.74 -26.60 -2.82
C ALA A 134 26.62 -26.89 -4.06
N ASP A 135 27.69 -27.67 -3.87
CA ASP A 135 28.69 -27.98 -4.91
C ASP A 135 28.11 -28.57 -6.21
N GLN A 136 26.93 -29.19 -6.15
CA GLN A 136 26.23 -29.79 -7.29
C GLN A 136 24.81 -29.23 -7.42
N ALA A 137 24.64 -27.94 -7.14
CA ALA A 137 23.38 -27.23 -7.32
C ALA A 137 23.12 -26.94 -8.81
N THR A 138 21.83 -26.84 -9.17
CA THR A 138 21.37 -26.48 -10.51
C THR A 138 21.10 -24.98 -10.59
N VAL A 139 21.63 -24.30 -11.59
CA VAL A 139 21.31 -22.90 -11.90
C VAL A 139 20.42 -22.87 -13.13
N VAL A 140 19.19 -22.39 -12.94
CA VAL A 140 18.17 -22.28 -13.98
C VAL A 140 18.24 -20.90 -14.62
N LEU A 141 18.61 -20.84 -15.90
CA LEU A 141 18.63 -19.62 -16.70
C LEU A 141 17.27 -19.42 -17.38
N LEU A 142 16.66 -18.26 -17.16
CA LEU A 142 15.41 -17.86 -17.81
C LEU A 142 15.71 -17.04 -19.07
N GLY A 143 15.27 -17.57 -20.22
CA GLY A 143 15.40 -16.92 -21.51
C GLY A 143 16.44 -17.55 -22.43
N GLY A 144 16.24 -17.33 -23.73
CA GLY A 144 17.09 -17.87 -24.79
C GLY A 144 18.50 -17.26 -24.83
N SER A 145 19.34 -17.76 -25.73
CA SER A 145 20.73 -17.27 -25.89
C SER A 145 20.82 -15.80 -26.34
N ALA A 146 19.73 -15.22 -26.84
CA ALA A 146 19.64 -13.80 -27.17
C ALA A 146 19.39 -12.92 -25.93
N ALA A 147 18.77 -13.48 -24.89
CA ALA A 147 18.51 -12.80 -23.62
C ALA A 147 19.70 -12.97 -22.66
N LEU A 148 20.20 -14.20 -22.53
CA LEU A 148 21.38 -14.53 -21.74
C LEU A 148 22.38 -15.27 -22.64
N ASP A 149 23.45 -14.57 -23.03
CA ASP A 149 24.52 -15.07 -23.88
C ASP A 149 25.07 -16.41 -23.34
N PRO A 150 25.48 -17.35 -24.21
CA PRO A 150 26.11 -18.60 -23.79
C PRO A 150 27.26 -18.43 -22.80
N THR A 151 27.98 -17.30 -22.82
CA THR A 151 29.05 -16.99 -21.84
C THR A 151 28.58 -17.03 -20.39
N VAL A 152 27.31 -16.71 -20.10
CA VAL A 152 26.74 -16.79 -18.75
C VAL A 152 26.70 -18.24 -18.27
N ALA A 153 26.21 -19.15 -19.13
CA ALA A 153 26.18 -20.58 -18.82
C ALA A 153 27.60 -21.16 -18.69
N GLU A 154 28.50 -20.80 -19.62
CA GLU A 154 29.89 -21.24 -19.59
C GLU A 154 30.62 -20.82 -18.30
N ALA A 155 30.33 -19.62 -17.77
CA ALA A 155 30.89 -19.15 -16.50
C ALA A 155 30.42 -20.03 -15.32
N LEU A 156 29.11 -20.27 -15.21
CA LEU A 156 28.52 -21.11 -14.16
C LEU A 156 29.02 -22.57 -14.23
N GLU A 157 29.11 -23.13 -15.43
CA GLU A 157 29.65 -24.49 -15.65
C GLU A 157 31.14 -24.58 -15.24
N SER A 158 31.91 -23.51 -15.48
CA SER A 158 33.32 -23.47 -15.09
C SER A 158 33.54 -23.45 -13.57
N GLU A 159 32.54 -23.01 -12.82
CA GLU A 159 32.45 -23.05 -11.35
C GLU A 159 31.90 -24.40 -10.83
N GLY A 160 31.57 -25.33 -11.72
CA GLY A 160 31.10 -26.67 -11.38
C GLY A 160 29.59 -26.78 -11.17
N ARG A 161 28.82 -25.74 -11.55
CA ARG A 161 27.35 -25.75 -11.45
C ARG A 161 26.73 -26.51 -12.62
N GLU A 162 25.61 -27.18 -12.35
CA GLU A 162 24.76 -27.71 -13.41
C GLU A 162 23.88 -26.57 -13.95
N VAL A 163 23.80 -26.39 -15.27
CA VAL A 163 23.02 -25.29 -15.86
C VAL A 163 21.86 -25.85 -16.67
N LEU A 164 20.65 -25.44 -16.31
CA LEU A 164 19.43 -25.68 -17.09
C LEU A 164 18.98 -24.35 -17.69
N ARG A 165 18.57 -24.35 -18.96
CA ARG A 165 18.01 -23.15 -19.60
C ARG A 165 16.57 -23.41 -19.99
N LEU A 166 15.67 -22.57 -19.51
CA LEU A 166 14.26 -22.55 -19.89
C LEU A 166 14.01 -21.40 -20.86
N ALA A 167 13.63 -21.72 -22.09
CA ALA A 167 13.48 -20.72 -23.15
C ALA A 167 12.53 -21.21 -24.24
N GLY A 168 11.65 -20.32 -24.70
CA GLY A 168 10.86 -20.50 -25.91
C GLY A 168 11.31 -19.58 -27.04
N ASP A 169 10.55 -19.57 -28.13
CA ASP A 169 10.79 -18.70 -29.29
C ASP A 169 10.54 -17.20 -28.97
N ASP A 170 9.68 -16.92 -28.00
CA ASP A 170 9.38 -15.60 -27.48
C ASP A 170 9.07 -15.66 -25.96
N ARG A 171 8.71 -14.53 -25.36
CA ARG A 171 8.39 -14.44 -23.92
C ARG A 171 7.23 -15.34 -23.49
N HIS A 172 6.26 -15.60 -24.38
CA HIS A 172 5.12 -16.46 -24.10
C HIS A 172 5.57 -17.93 -24.11
N GLY A 173 6.44 -18.28 -25.06
CA GLY A 173 7.11 -19.58 -25.08
C GLY A 173 8.01 -19.80 -23.86
N THR A 174 8.81 -18.81 -23.46
CA THR A 174 9.64 -18.90 -22.24
C THR A 174 8.76 -19.07 -20.99
N ALA A 175 7.68 -18.30 -20.86
CA ALA A 175 6.73 -18.46 -19.76
C ALA A 175 6.09 -19.86 -19.76
N ALA A 176 5.79 -20.43 -20.92
CA ALA A 176 5.26 -21.78 -21.01
C ALA A 176 6.27 -22.85 -20.54
N GLU A 177 7.55 -22.74 -20.90
CA GLU A 177 8.60 -23.66 -20.40
C GLU A 177 8.79 -23.52 -18.88
N ILE A 178 8.73 -22.29 -18.36
CA ILE A 178 8.79 -22.03 -16.91
C ILE A 178 7.60 -22.64 -16.20
N ALA A 179 6.39 -22.50 -16.76
CA ALA A 179 5.17 -23.07 -16.20
C ALA A 179 5.23 -24.61 -16.14
N ARG A 180 5.82 -25.27 -17.14
CA ARG A 180 6.06 -26.73 -17.10
C ARG A 180 7.01 -27.10 -15.97
N ALA A 181 8.14 -26.39 -15.86
CA ALA A 181 9.12 -26.67 -14.81
C ALA A 181 8.58 -26.38 -13.39
N ALA A 182 7.72 -25.36 -13.25
CA ALA A 182 7.04 -25.05 -11.98
C ALA A 182 5.99 -26.11 -11.60
N SER A 183 5.33 -26.71 -12.59
CA SER A 183 4.35 -27.79 -12.38
C SER A 183 5.03 -29.12 -12.07
N ASP A 184 6.15 -29.40 -12.73
CA ASP A 184 6.96 -30.61 -12.55
C ASP A 184 8.44 -30.28 -12.31
N PRO A 185 8.82 -29.97 -11.05
CA PRO A 185 10.21 -29.66 -10.70
C PRO A 185 11.21 -30.81 -10.91
N SER A 186 10.74 -32.05 -11.11
CA SER A 186 11.64 -33.17 -11.46
C SER A 186 12.34 -32.94 -12.81
N THR A 187 11.77 -32.08 -13.65
CA THR A 187 12.41 -31.63 -14.91
C THR A 187 13.68 -30.80 -14.69
N ILE A 188 13.87 -30.27 -13.47
CA ILE A 188 15.04 -29.45 -13.11
C ILE A 188 16.17 -30.31 -12.54
N SER A 189 15.83 -31.24 -11.66
CA SER A 189 16.79 -32.15 -11.04
C SER A 189 16.09 -33.39 -10.50
N ASP A 190 16.74 -34.56 -10.62
CA ASP A 190 16.31 -35.83 -10.01
C ASP A 190 16.11 -35.72 -8.48
N ARG A 191 16.66 -34.68 -7.83
CA ARG A 191 16.45 -34.41 -6.40
C ARG A 191 15.01 -34.02 -6.06
N PHE A 192 14.27 -33.52 -7.04
CA PHE A 192 12.86 -33.16 -6.89
C PHE A 192 11.92 -34.34 -7.20
N ASP A 193 12.42 -35.56 -7.44
CA ASP A 193 11.60 -36.75 -7.71
C ASP A 193 10.53 -37.02 -6.64
N ASP A 194 10.85 -36.72 -5.36
CA ASP A 194 9.91 -36.87 -4.23
C ASP A 194 8.99 -35.64 -4.05
N GLN A 195 9.29 -34.52 -4.70
CA GLN A 195 8.55 -33.25 -4.68
C GLN A 195 7.73 -32.98 -5.95
N ALA A 196 7.83 -33.87 -6.95
CA ALA A 196 6.96 -33.86 -8.11
C ALA A 196 5.50 -33.79 -7.64
N ARG A 197 4.85 -32.65 -7.87
CA ARG A 197 3.41 -32.51 -7.69
C ARG A 197 2.78 -33.42 -8.72
N GLY A 198 2.53 -34.67 -8.35
CA GLY A 198 2.04 -35.70 -9.27
C GLY A 198 0.64 -35.34 -9.74
N GLY A 199 0.54 -34.56 -10.82
CA GLY A 199 -0.71 -34.12 -11.43
C GLY A 199 -0.52 -32.84 -12.25
N GLU A 200 -1.25 -32.74 -13.36
CA GLU A 200 -1.41 -31.49 -14.10
C GLU A 200 -2.11 -30.44 -13.19
N PRO A 201 -1.83 -29.14 -13.35
CA PRO A 201 -2.42 -28.12 -12.50
C PRO A 201 -3.92 -27.95 -12.78
N GLU A 202 -4.76 -28.06 -11.75
CA GLU A 202 -6.20 -27.74 -11.85
C GLU A 202 -6.45 -26.22 -12.03
N THR A 203 -5.51 -25.38 -11.60
CA THR A 203 -5.57 -23.91 -11.69
C THR A 203 -4.27 -23.34 -12.22
N ILE A 204 -4.37 -22.40 -13.17
CA ILE A 204 -3.25 -21.58 -13.64
C ILE A 204 -3.50 -20.10 -13.39
N THR A 205 -2.44 -19.30 -13.45
CA THR A 205 -2.50 -17.84 -13.41
C THR A 205 -2.13 -17.26 -14.78
N LEU A 206 -2.81 -16.21 -15.20
CA LEU A 206 -2.64 -15.60 -16.52
C LEU A 206 -2.60 -14.07 -16.42
N ALA A 207 -1.61 -13.47 -17.08
CA ALA A 207 -1.45 -12.01 -17.15
C ALA A 207 -0.87 -11.58 -18.50
N SER A 208 -0.88 -10.28 -18.78
CA SER A 208 -0.30 -9.74 -20.00
C SER A 208 1.22 -9.94 -20.07
N GLY A 209 1.69 -10.47 -21.19
CA GLY A 209 3.10 -10.51 -21.54
C GLY A 209 3.62 -9.20 -22.15
N GLU A 210 2.77 -8.19 -22.33
CA GLU A 210 3.13 -6.89 -22.90
C GLU A 210 3.11 -5.76 -21.86
N THR A 211 2.28 -5.90 -20.82
CA THR A 211 2.26 -5.02 -19.65
C THR A 211 2.54 -5.80 -18.36
N PHE A 212 3.71 -5.56 -17.77
CA PHE A 212 4.26 -6.40 -16.70
C PHE A 212 3.71 -6.22 -15.27
N PRO A 213 3.15 -5.06 -14.84
CA PRO A 213 2.78 -4.85 -13.44
C PRO A 213 1.83 -5.90 -12.87
N ASP A 214 0.85 -6.32 -13.68
CA ASP A 214 -0.17 -7.29 -13.25
C ASP A 214 0.43 -8.69 -13.07
N ALA A 215 1.33 -9.10 -13.97
CA ALA A 215 2.05 -10.37 -13.86
C ALA A 215 2.96 -10.42 -12.61
N LEU A 216 3.62 -9.29 -12.29
CA LEU A 216 4.47 -9.19 -11.10
C LEU A 216 3.68 -9.37 -9.81
N ALA A 217 2.59 -8.62 -9.66
CA ALA A 217 1.72 -8.72 -8.50
C ALA A 217 1.05 -10.10 -8.39
N LEU A 218 0.65 -10.71 -9.52
CA LEU A 218 0.05 -12.05 -9.55
C LEU A 218 1.05 -13.16 -9.24
N SER A 219 2.34 -12.92 -9.45
CA SER A 219 3.38 -13.95 -9.29
C SER A 219 3.53 -14.46 -7.84
N VAL A 220 3.22 -13.62 -6.84
CA VAL A 220 3.28 -13.99 -5.41
C VAL A 220 2.15 -14.93 -5.00
N PRO A 221 0.86 -14.60 -5.24
CA PRO A 221 -0.22 -15.56 -4.97
C PRO A 221 -0.13 -16.81 -5.86
N ALA A 222 0.40 -16.69 -7.09
CA ALA A 222 0.72 -17.85 -7.92
C ALA A 222 1.74 -18.78 -7.23
N ALA A 223 2.83 -18.23 -6.69
CA ALA A 223 3.82 -18.98 -5.95
C ALA A 223 3.25 -19.65 -4.69
N ALA A 224 2.53 -18.89 -3.87
CA ALA A 224 1.92 -19.36 -2.62
C ALA A 224 0.96 -20.53 -2.83
N ASN A 225 0.15 -20.49 -3.89
CA ASN A 225 -0.80 -21.56 -4.21
C ASN A 225 -0.21 -22.65 -5.11
N GLY A 226 1.03 -22.49 -5.55
CA GLY A 226 1.66 -23.42 -6.47
C GLY A 226 1.07 -23.44 -7.88
N TRP A 227 0.42 -22.34 -8.29
CA TRP A 227 -0.16 -22.19 -9.62
C TRP A 227 0.89 -21.71 -10.62
N PRO A 228 1.03 -22.37 -11.78
CA PRO A 228 1.91 -21.87 -12.84
C PRO A 228 1.41 -20.52 -13.38
N LEU A 229 2.35 -19.65 -13.76
CA LEU A 229 2.04 -18.37 -14.41
C LEU A 229 2.37 -18.43 -15.89
N VAL A 230 1.37 -18.18 -16.72
CA VAL A 230 1.50 -18.07 -18.18
C VAL A 230 1.16 -16.66 -18.65
N LEU A 231 1.64 -16.31 -19.85
CA LEU A 231 1.47 -14.97 -20.41
C LEU A 231 0.54 -14.99 -21.63
N THR A 232 -0.20 -13.90 -21.82
CA THR A 232 -1.05 -13.67 -22.99
C THR A 232 -0.73 -12.34 -23.67
N ARG A 233 -1.23 -12.13 -24.89
CA ARG A 233 -1.33 -10.79 -25.50
C ARG A 233 -2.63 -10.11 -25.05
N GLU A 234 -2.77 -8.84 -25.39
CA GLU A 234 -4.00 -8.07 -25.12
C GLU A 234 -5.22 -8.73 -25.77
N ASP A 235 -5.14 -9.07 -27.05
CA ASP A 235 -6.29 -9.48 -27.88
C ASP A 235 -6.21 -10.94 -28.39
N GLU A 236 -5.18 -11.68 -27.99
CA GLU A 236 -4.93 -13.03 -28.49
C GLU A 236 -4.26 -13.92 -27.44
N LEU A 237 -4.78 -15.15 -27.29
CA LEU A 237 -4.13 -16.21 -26.53
C LEU A 237 -3.01 -16.86 -27.39
N PRO A 238 -1.72 -16.69 -27.05
CA PRO A 238 -0.62 -17.19 -27.88
C PRO A 238 -0.59 -18.72 -27.97
N ALA A 239 -0.05 -19.24 -29.07
CA ALA A 239 0.04 -20.68 -29.29
C ALA A 239 0.73 -21.46 -28.13
N PRO A 240 1.86 -21.02 -27.56
CA PRO A 240 2.48 -21.72 -26.43
C PRO A 240 1.56 -21.84 -25.20
N THR A 241 0.79 -20.79 -24.91
CA THR A 241 -0.16 -20.78 -23.79
C THR A 241 -1.36 -21.68 -24.07
N ARG A 242 -1.87 -21.66 -25.30
CA ARG A 242 -2.97 -22.54 -25.73
C ARG A 242 -2.55 -24.02 -25.70
N GLU A 243 -1.35 -24.33 -26.15
CA GLU A 243 -0.81 -25.70 -26.14
C GLU A 243 -0.72 -26.27 -24.72
N LEU A 244 -0.34 -25.46 -23.73
CA LEU A 244 -0.37 -25.86 -22.31
C LEU A 244 -1.78 -26.15 -21.81
N LEU A 245 -2.75 -25.30 -22.15
CA LEU A 245 -4.15 -25.49 -21.78
C LEU A 245 -4.79 -26.71 -22.44
N ASP A 246 -4.33 -27.09 -23.64
CA ASP A 246 -4.76 -28.31 -24.32
C ASP A 246 -4.05 -29.57 -23.73
N GLU A 247 -2.85 -29.40 -23.16
CA GLU A 247 -2.05 -30.47 -22.55
C GLU A 247 -2.53 -30.82 -21.14
N TRP A 248 -2.93 -29.83 -20.35
CA TRP A 248 -3.28 -29.96 -18.94
C TRP A 248 -4.79 -30.00 -18.71
N ASP A 249 -5.27 -30.82 -17.77
CA ASP A 249 -6.66 -30.83 -17.29
C ASP A 249 -6.95 -29.61 -16.36
N VAL A 250 -6.87 -28.41 -16.92
CA VAL A 250 -7.11 -27.14 -16.19
C VAL A 250 -8.60 -26.89 -16.06
N ASP A 251 -9.06 -26.55 -14.86
CA ASP A 251 -10.45 -26.15 -14.59
C ASP A 251 -10.60 -24.62 -14.47
N ARG A 252 -9.59 -23.94 -13.91
CA ARG A 252 -9.66 -22.53 -13.53
C ARG A 252 -8.46 -21.70 -14.00
N VAL A 253 -8.76 -20.47 -14.40
CA VAL A 253 -7.77 -19.42 -14.70
C VAL A 253 -7.98 -18.23 -13.76
N GLU A 254 -6.95 -17.92 -12.96
CA GLU A 254 -6.87 -16.67 -12.21
C GLU A 254 -6.16 -15.62 -13.07
N LEU A 255 -6.92 -14.62 -13.52
CA LEU A 255 -6.47 -13.61 -14.47
C LEU A 255 -6.20 -12.29 -13.74
N ALA A 256 -5.03 -11.68 -13.97
CA ALA A 256 -4.74 -10.32 -13.51
C ALA A 256 -4.65 -9.32 -14.66
N GLY A 257 -5.23 -8.14 -14.42
CA GLY A 257 -5.19 -7.01 -15.34
C GLY A 257 -6.55 -6.67 -15.93
N GLY A 258 -6.78 -5.38 -16.18
CA GLY A 258 -8.00 -4.89 -16.81
C GLY A 258 -8.09 -5.20 -18.30
N GLU A 259 -9.20 -4.82 -18.94
CA GLU A 259 -9.46 -5.08 -20.37
C GLU A 259 -8.38 -4.52 -21.32
N ARG A 260 -7.70 -3.44 -20.93
CA ARG A 260 -6.59 -2.86 -21.70
C ARG A 260 -5.28 -3.65 -21.61
N ALA A 261 -5.15 -4.56 -20.65
CA ALA A 261 -4.00 -5.42 -20.49
C ALA A 261 -4.28 -6.82 -21.06
N VAL A 262 -5.49 -7.32 -20.79
CA VAL A 262 -6.02 -8.58 -21.31
C VAL A 262 -7.48 -8.35 -21.70
N GLY A 263 -7.74 -8.23 -22.99
CA GLY A 263 -9.04 -7.96 -23.58
C GLY A 263 -10.05 -9.09 -23.40
N GLU A 264 -11.31 -8.78 -23.65
CA GLU A 264 -12.41 -9.74 -23.52
C GLU A 264 -12.29 -10.88 -24.55
N GLU A 265 -11.65 -10.66 -25.69
CA GLU A 265 -11.40 -11.70 -26.68
C GLU A 265 -10.55 -12.86 -26.12
N VAL A 266 -9.63 -12.57 -25.19
CA VAL A 266 -8.84 -13.61 -24.50
C VAL A 266 -9.71 -14.37 -23.50
N VAL A 267 -10.58 -13.65 -22.76
CA VAL A 267 -11.51 -14.28 -21.80
C VAL A 267 -12.49 -15.19 -22.52
N ASP A 268 -13.12 -14.71 -23.59
CA ASP A 268 -13.99 -15.50 -24.47
C ASP A 268 -13.27 -16.76 -24.98
N ALA A 269 -12.01 -16.63 -25.39
CA ALA A 269 -11.22 -17.77 -25.87
C ALA A 269 -10.92 -18.82 -24.78
N LEU A 270 -10.77 -18.40 -23.52
CA LEU A 270 -10.59 -19.30 -22.37
C LEU A 270 -11.91 -19.97 -21.97
N GLU A 271 -13.02 -19.22 -21.96
CA GLU A 271 -14.35 -19.76 -21.66
C GLU A 271 -14.82 -20.74 -22.74
N ASP A 272 -14.48 -20.50 -24.02
CA ASP A 272 -14.74 -21.42 -25.13
C ASP A 272 -13.98 -22.76 -24.98
N LEU A 273 -12.86 -22.78 -24.25
CA LEU A 273 -12.16 -24.00 -23.85
C LEU A 273 -12.82 -24.70 -22.66
N GLY A 274 -13.83 -24.08 -22.04
CA GLY A 274 -14.57 -24.62 -20.90
C GLY A 274 -14.01 -24.24 -19.53
N LEU A 275 -13.09 -23.28 -19.47
CA LEU A 275 -12.38 -22.86 -18.26
C LEU A 275 -13.19 -21.84 -17.44
N GLU A 276 -13.14 -21.94 -16.11
CA GLU A 276 -13.65 -20.90 -15.21
C GLU A 276 -12.61 -19.76 -15.10
N VAL A 277 -12.94 -18.56 -15.59
CA VAL A 277 -12.03 -17.40 -15.54
C VAL A 277 -12.45 -16.46 -14.42
N THR A 278 -11.53 -16.14 -13.51
CA THR A 278 -11.73 -15.09 -12.50
C THR A 278 -10.73 -13.96 -12.70
N ARG A 279 -11.24 -12.77 -13.07
CA ARG A 279 -10.44 -11.57 -13.29
C ARG A 279 -10.30 -10.74 -12.02
N THR A 280 -9.07 -10.35 -11.67
CA THR A 280 -8.74 -9.33 -10.66
C THR A 280 -8.06 -8.15 -11.34
N ALA A 281 -8.64 -6.95 -11.22
CA ALA A 281 -8.14 -5.76 -11.89
C ALA A 281 -8.54 -4.48 -11.16
N GLY A 282 -7.65 -3.49 -11.18
CA GLY A 282 -7.94 -2.08 -10.87
C GLY A 282 -7.98 -1.21 -12.12
N ALA A 283 -8.31 0.07 -11.96
CA ALA A 283 -8.23 1.05 -13.05
C ALA A 283 -6.77 1.26 -13.51
N GLU A 284 -5.82 1.03 -12.60
CA GLU A 284 -4.40 1.15 -12.81
C GLU A 284 -3.59 0.04 -12.07
N ARG A 285 -2.27 0.00 -12.30
CA ARG A 285 -1.37 -1.07 -11.84
C ARG A 285 -1.29 -1.26 -10.33
N TYR A 286 -1.32 -0.16 -9.56
CA TYR A 286 -1.23 -0.19 -8.11
C TYR A 286 -2.54 -0.69 -7.50
N GLU A 287 -3.69 -0.28 -8.03
CA GLU A 287 -5.01 -0.82 -7.70
C GLU A 287 -5.12 -2.32 -8.03
N THR A 288 -4.64 -2.78 -9.20
CA THR A 288 -4.59 -4.24 -9.47
C THR A 288 -3.72 -4.96 -8.44
N SER A 289 -2.55 -4.41 -8.11
CA SER A 289 -1.66 -5.03 -7.11
C SER A 289 -2.27 -5.09 -5.71
N ALA A 290 -2.96 -4.03 -5.30
CA ALA A 290 -3.66 -3.96 -4.02
C ALA A 290 -4.84 -4.95 -3.98
N ALA A 291 -5.63 -5.04 -5.05
CA ALA A 291 -6.74 -5.99 -5.14
C ALA A 291 -6.27 -7.45 -5.11
N LEU A 292 -5.12 -7.76 -5.72
CA LEU A 292 -4.49 -9.09 -5.64
C LEU A 292 -4.00 -9.39 -4.22
N ALA A 293 -3.31 -8.44 -3.59
CA ALA A 293 -2.87 -8.57 -2.21
C ALA A 293 -4.06 -8.80 -1.26
N GLU A 294 -5.12 -8.01 -1.40
CA GLU A 294 -6.35 -8.13 -0.60
C GLU A 294 -7.05 -9.48 -0.79
N ARG A 295 -7.18 -9.93 -2.04
CA ARG A 295 -7.92 -11.16 -2.38
C ARG A 295 -7.21 -12.44 -1.93
N PHE A 296 -5.88 -12.48 -2.02
CA PHE A 296 -5.10 -13.70 -1.77
C PHE A 296 -4.42 -13.75 -0.39
N HIS A 297 -4.75 -12.79 0.48
CA HIS A 297 -4.23 -12.71 1.85
C HIS A 297 -4.62 -13.90 2.75
N ASP A 298 -5.76 -14.56 2.51
CA ASP A 298 -6.27 -15.63 3.39
C ASP A 298 -5.58 -17.00 3.22
N HIS A 299 -4.44 -17.08 2.52
CA HIS A 299 -3.94 -18.36 2.00
C HIS A 299 -2.65 -18.91 2.61
N GLN A 300 -2.01 -18.24 3.59
CA GLN A 300 -0.72 -18.74 4.11
C GLN A 300 -0.67 -19.02 5.61
N THR A 301 -1.24 -18.17 6.47
CA THR A 301 -1.06 -18.30 7.93
C THR A 301 -2.37 -18.42 8.72
N GLY A 302 -3.49 -17.92 8.18
CA GLY A 302 -4.77 -17.86 8.89
C GLY A 302 -4.83 -16.75 9.95
N ASP A 303 -3.84 -15.85 9.98
CA ASP A 303 -3.79 -14.61 10.77
C ASP A 303 -3.64 -13.41 9.83
N ASP A 304 -4.23 -12.27 10.19
CA ASP A 304 -4.30 -11.04 9.36
C ASP A 304 -2.96 -10.27 9.26
N THR A 305 -1.81 -10.95 9.41
CA THR A 305 -0.49 -10.32 9.68
C THR A 305 0.60 -10.62 8.65
N ASP A 306 0.29 -11.23 7.50
CA ASP A 306 1.29 -11.59 6.48
C ASP A 306 2.25 -10.43 6.12
N PRO A 307 3.57 -10.69 5.95
CA PRO A 307 4.55 -9.68 5.57
C PRO A 307 4.19 -8.93 4.29
N LEU A 308 4.48 -7.64 4.22
CA LEU A 308 4.28 -6.83 3.01
C LEU A 308 5.62 -6.47 2.37
N VAL A 309 5.79 -6.79 1.10
CA VAL A 309 6.85 -6.25 0.25
C VAL A 309 6.26 -5.17 -0.67
N VAL A 310 6.88 -4.00 -0.68
CA VAL A 310 6.50 -2.88 -1.56
C VAL A 310 7.64 -2.61 -2.54
N ALA A 311 7.31 -2.63 -3.84
CA ALA A 311 8.23 -2.28 -4.91
C ALA A 311 7.65 -1.16 -5.78
N THR A 312 8.51 -0.47 -6.54
CA THR A 312 7.99 0.52 -7.50
C THR A 312 7.21 -0.18 -8.63
N GLY A 313 6.13 0.45 -9.08
CA GLY A 313 5.45 0.05 -10.32
C GLY A 313 5.93 0.81 -11.55
N GLU A 314 7.03 1.58 -11.48
CA GLU A 314 7.52 2.42 -12.59
C GLU A 314 8.64 1.78 -13.43
N ASP A 315 9.63 1.14 -12.78
CA ASP A 315 10.67 0.29 -13.40
C ASP A 315 10.79 -1.00 -12.58
N PHE A 316 10.66 -2.17 -13.22
CA PHE A 316 10.28 -3.40 -12.52
C PHE A 316 11.39 -4.39 -12.11
N PRO A 317 12.71 -4.16 -12.28
CA PRO A 317 13.69 -5.18 -11.94
C PRO A 317 13.71 -5.49 -10.44
N ASP A 318 13.48 -4.49 -9.58
CA ASP A 318 13.43 -4.69 -8.12
C ASP A 318 12.14 -5.40 -7.69
N ALA A 319 11.03 -5.22 -8.42
CA ALA A 319 9.76 -5.90 -8.16
C ALA A 319 9.83 -7.40 -8.49
N LEU A 320 10.56 -7.79 -9.54
CA LEU A 320 10.78 -9.21 -9.89
C LEU A 320 11.45 -9.99 -8.75
N THR A 321 12.48 -9.40 -8.17
CA THR A 321 13.24 -10.01 -7.07
C THR A 321 12.50 -9.86 -5.74
N GLY A 322 11.76 -8.76 -5.58
CA GLY A 322 10.83 -8.54 -4.47
C GLY A 322 9.71 -9.58 -4.41
N GLY A 323 9.21 -10.06 -5.55
CA GLY A 323 8.23 -11.15 -5.58
C GLY A 323 8.80 -12.47 -5.02
N SER A 324 10.07 -12.78 -5.31
CA SER A 324 10.75 -13.95 -4.71
C SER A 324 10.91 -13.81 -3.20
N LEU A 325 11.20 -12.60 -2.70
CA LEU A 325 11.27 -12.31 -1.26
C LEU A 325 9.88 -12.44 -0.61
N ALA A 326 8.86 -11.82 -1.21
CA ALA A 326 7.48 -11.87 -0.70
C ALA A 326 6.98 -13.31 -0.61
N ALA A 327 7.17 -14.10 -1.67
CA ALA A 327 6.77 -15.51 -1.68
C ALA A 327 7.52 -16.35 -0.65
N ALA A 328 8.82 -16.10 -0.44
CA ALA A 328 9.61 -16.83 0.57
C ALA A 328 9.14 -16.56 2.01
N GLY A 329 8.74 -15.33 2.32
CA GLY A 329 8.22 -14.95 3.64
C GLY A 329 6.73 -15.25 3.85
N GLY A 330 6.06 -15.90 2.88
CA GLY A 330 4.60 -16.10 2.95
C GLY A 330 3.80 -14.79 2.90
N GLY A 331 4.38 -13.74 2.33
CA GLY A 331 3.84 -12.39 2.31
C GLY A 331 3.15 -11.97 1.01
N MET A 332 2.88 -10.67 0.92
CA MET A 332 2.24 -10.00 -0.22
C MET A 332 3.24 -9.11 -0.97
N LEU A 333 2.99 -8.87 -2.26
CA LEU A 333 3.68 -7.83 -3.03
C LEU A 333 2.68 -6.75 -3.45
N ALA A 334 2.94 -5.51 -3.04
CA ALA A 334 2.21 -4.34 -3.52
C ALA A 334 3.12 -3.43 -4.34
N LEU A 335 2.54 -2.80 -5.35
CA LEU A 335 3.23 -1.80 -6.16
C LEU A 335 2.92 -0.40 -5.64
N SER A 336 3.91 0.49 -5.72
CA SER A 336 3.77 1.91 -5.37
C SER A 336 4.39 2.81 -6.44
N PRO A 337 3.87 4.02 -6.67
CA PRO A 337 4.65 5.10 -7.28
C PRO A 337 5.94 5.38 -6.51
N ALA A 338 6.93 6.00 -7.17
CA ALA A 338 8.23 6.30 -6.59
C ALA A 338 8.16 7.31 -5.42
N ASP A 339 7.20 8.24 -5.45
CA ASP A 339 7.18 9.41 -4.56
C ASP A 339 6.08 9.39 -3.48
N TYR A 340 5.11 8.49 -3.58
CA TYR A 340 4.00 8.38 -2.63
C TYR A 340 3.31 7.01 -2.69
N PRO A 341 2.82 6.47 -1.56
CA PRO A 341 2.03 5.25 -1.56
C PRO A 341 0.64 5.51 -2.18
N PRO A 342 0.09 4.56 -2.95
CA PRO A 342 -1.23 4.70 -3.56
C PRO A 342 -2.34 4.48 -2.52
N ARG A 343 -3.49 5.16 -2.69
CA ARG A 343 -4.65 5.00 -1.79
C ARG A 343 -5.11 3.53 -1.70
N ALA A 344 -5.04 2.80 -2.81
CA ALA A 344 -5.40 1.39 -2.86
C ALA A 344 -4.56 0.56 -1.87
N LEU A 345 -3.26 0.82 -1.77
CA LEU A 345 -2.40 0.20 -0.77
C LEU A 345 -2.77 0.65 0.65
N GLY A 346 -3.10 1.93 0.84
CA GLY A 346 -3.60 2.43 2.11
C GLY A 346 -4.91 1.76 2.57
N ALA A 347 -5.81 1.40 1.64
CA ALA A 347 -7.05 0.68 1.97
C ALA A 347 -6.75 -0.76 2.43
N VAL A 348 -5.83 -1.45 1.77
CA VAL A 348 -5.35 -2.77 2.20
C VAL A 348 -4.74 -2.69 3.60
N LEU A 349 -3.92 -1.67 3.86
CA LEU A 349 -3.24 -1.46 5.15
C LEU A 349 -4.15 -0.95 6.28
N LEU A 350 -5.31 -0.39 5.94
CA LEU A 350 -6.32 0.06 6.91
C LEU A 350 -7.08 -1.12 7.51
N GLU A 351 -7.31 -2.14 6.70
CA GLU A 351 -8.01 -3.36 7.12
C GLU A 351 -7.03 -4.38 7.70
N ARG A 352 -5.72 -4.24 7.40
CA ARG A 352 -4.69 -5.24 7.68
C ARG A 352 -3.39 -4.59 8.12
N THR A 353 -2.88 -4.99 9.28
CA THR A 353 -1.57 -4.53 9.76
C THR A 353 -0.54 -5.63 9.49
N PRO A 354 0.30 -5.50 8.44
CA PRO A 354 1.34 -6.51 8.20
C PRO A 354 2.32 -6.54 9.38
N GLU A 355 2.79 -7.73 9.76
CA GLU A 355 3.75 -7.89 10.87
C GLU A 355 5.10 -7.23 10.57
N SER A 356 5.45 -7.18 9.29
CA SER A 356 6.64 -6.52 8.79
C SER A 356 6.38 -5.91 7.42
N THR A 357 7.04 -4.80 7.11
CA THR A 357 6.99 -4.16 5.79
C THR A 357 8.39 -3.95 5.26
N THR A 358 8.64 -4.45 4.05
CA THR A 358 9.91 -4.29 3.32
C THR A 358 9.69 -3.45 2.08
N VAL A 359 10.57 -2.47 1.82
CA VAL A 359 10.61 -1.70 0.58
C VAL A 359 11.81 -2.09 -0.27
N LEU A 360 11.58 -2.33 -1.56
CA LEU A 360 12.58 -2.79 -2.52
C LEU A 360 13.13 -1.63 -3.35
N GLY A 361 14.46 -1.58 -3.45
CA GLY A 361 15.18 -0.59 -4.24
C GLY A 361 15.62 0.63 -3.44
N GLY A 362 16.56 1.38 -4.01
CA GLY A 362 17.14 2.57 -3.40
C GLY A 362 16.18 3.77 -3.34
N THR A 363 16.63 4.87 -2.75
CA THR A 363 15.81 6.09 -2.59
C THR A 363 15.47 6.81 -3.90
N THR A 364 16.13 6.45 -5.01
CA THR A 364 15.80 6.93 -6.35
C THR A 364 14.72 6.09 -7.03
N VAL A 365 14.36 4.94 -6.46
CA VAL A 365 13.35 3.99 -6.96
C VAL A 365 12.07 4.13 -6.14
N LEU A 366 12.21 4.11 -4.81
CA LEU A 366 11.17 4.47 -3.84
C LEU A 366 11.75 5.51 -2.88
N SER A 367 11.34 6.76 -3.04
CA SER A 367 11.83 7.89 -2.26
C SER A 367 11.55 7.75 -0.76
N ASP A 368 12.31 8.47 0.06
CA ASP A 368 12.05 8.54 1.49
C ASP A 368 10.65 9.10 1.78
N ARG A 369 10.12 9.98 0.90
CA ARG A 369 8.74 10.48 1.00
C ARG A 369 7.70 9.37 0.85
N ALA A 370 7.91 8.45 -0.10
CA ALA A 370 7.03 7.31 -0.30
C ALA A 370 7.07 6.37 0.91
N VAL A 371 8.28 6.11 1.43
CA VAL A 371 8.49 5.26 2.62
C VAL A 371 7.90 5.89 3.88
N ASP A 372 8.10 7.19 4.11
CA ASP A 372 7.49 7.92 5.21
C ASP A 372 5.96 7.90 5.11
N GLY A 373 5.41 7.98 3.89
CA GLY A 373 3.98 7.83 3.63
C GLY A 373 3.49 6.42 3.97
N LEU A 374 4.24 5.39 3.59
CA LEU A 374 3.93 4.00 3.87
C LEU A 374 4.00 3.70 5.37
N ALA A 375 5.00 4.24 6.09
CA ALA A 375 5.14 4.07 7.54
C ALA A 375 3.92 4.61 8.28
N ARG A 376 3.36 5.74 7.81
CA ARG A 376 2.12 6.30 8.35
C ARG A 376 0.89 5.42 8.06
N LEU A 377 0.89 4.64 6.99
CA LEU A 377 -0.20 3.71 6.66
C LEU A 377 -0.09 2.40 7.46
N VAL A 378 1.11 1.82 7.53
CA VAL A 378 1.40 0.57 8.26
C VAL A 378 1.27 0.76 9.76
N GLY A 379 1.63 1.92 10.30
CA GLY A 379 1.39 2.28 11.70
C GLY A 379 -0.09 2.49 12.06
N GLY A 380 -1.01 2.21 11.13
CA GLY A 380 -2.44 2.49 11.22
C GLY A 380 -2.73 3.95 10.88
N VAL A 381 -3.73 4.19 10.03
CA VAL A 381 -4.29 5.53 9.84
C VAL A 381 -4.96 5.93 11.14
N GLY A 382 -4.17 6.59 11.98
CA GLY A 382 -4.58 7.08 13.27
C GLY A 382 -3.37 7.62 14.01
N ARG A 383 -3.30 8.94 14.12
CA ARG A 383 -2.44 9.67 15.06
C ARG A 383 -0.95 9.73 14.71
N HIS A 384 -0.61 10.65 13.80
CA HIS A 384 0.52 11.53 14.07
C HIS A 384 -0.02 12.93 14.35
N VAL A 385 -0.36 13.16 15.62
CA VAL A 385 -0.24 14.50 16.17
C VAL A 385 1.24 14.66 16.47
N ALA A 386 1.87 15.76 16.03
CA ALA A 386 3.22 16.07 16.46
C ALA A 386 3.28 16.03 18.01
N GLU A 387 4.23 15.27 18.57
CA GLU A 387 4.45 15.21 20.02
C GLU A 387 4.57 16.64 20.57
N PRO A 388 3.75 17.06 21.56
CA PRO A 388 3.86 18.40 22.08
C PRO A 388 5.18 18.57 22.83
N GLU A 389 5.94 19.62 22.49
CA GLU A 389 7.08 20.05 23.30
C GLU A 389 6.55 20.56 24.66
N LEU A 390 6.72 19.75 25.70
CA LEU A 390 6.41 20.12 27.07
C LEU A 390 7.54 20.92 27.73
N ASP A 391 7.20 21.71 28.76
CA ASP A 391 8.20 22.35 29.63
C ASP A 391 9.09 21.28 30.27
N PRO A 392 10.42 21.31 30.05
CA PRO A 392 11.36 20.35 30.64
C PRO A 392 11.30 20.25 32.16
N ALA A 393 10.81 21.30 32.84
CA ALA A 393 10.63 21.32 34.28
C ALA A 393 9.53 20.38 34.80
N SER A 394 8.63 19.91 33.93
CA SER A 394 7.55 18.98 34.29
C SER A 394 7.99 17.50 34.31
N GLY A 395 9.02 17.15 33.54
CA GLY A 395 9.48 15.77 33.36
C GLY A 395 8.50 14.84 32.64
N ALA A 396 7.31 15.34 32.27
CA ALA A 396 6.24 14.53 31.73
C ALA A 396 6.39 14.31 30.21
N THR A 397 5.94 13.15 29.76
CA THR A 397 5.74 12.79 28.35
C THR A 397 4.24 12.82 28.03
N VAL A 398 3.89 13.16 26.79
CA VAL A 398 2.50 13.21 26.32
C VAL A 398 2.35 12.32 25.12
N ASP A 399 1.45 11.36 25.22
CA ASP A 399 1.03 10.49 24.13
C ASP A 399 -0.40 10.87 23.68
N LEU A 400 -0.61 10.95 22.37
CA LEU A 400 -1.84 11.45 21.76
C LEU A 400 -2.52 10.41 20.90
N SER A 401 -3.80 10.20 21.19
CA SER A 401 -4.40 8.90 20.96
C SER A 401 -5.95 8.97 20.75
N GLU A 402 -6.47 9.02 19.53
CA GLU A 402 -7.90 8.76 19.18
C GLU A 402 -8.45 7.34 19.51
N ARG A 403 -9.22 7.18 20.60
CA ARG A 403 -9.68 5.85 21.07
C ARG A 403 -10.95 5.33 20.37
N GLU A 404 -11.80 6.22 19.88
CA GLU A 404 -13.03 5.93 19.15
C GLU A 404 -13.31 7.08 18.16
N ALA A 405 -14.05 6.83 17.07
CA ALA A 405 -14.32 7.81 16.01
C ALA A 405 -14.75 9.19 16.59
N GLY A 406 -13.85 10.18 16.51
CA GLY A 406 -14.09 11.55 16.94
C GLY A 406 -13.78 11.87 18.41
N ARG A 407 -13.13 10.96 19.17
CA ARG A 407 -12.65 11.20 20.55
C ARG A 407 -11.15 11.06 20.64
N LEU A 408 -10.45 12.14 21.00
CA LEU A 408 -9.00 12.15 21.18
C LEU A 408 -8.63 12.01 22.66
N SER A 409 -7.82 11.01 23.00
CA SER A 409 -7.23 10.81 24.32
C SER A 409 -5.82 11.39 24.36
N LEU A 410 -5.49 12.10 25.43
CA LEU A 410 -4.17 12.62 25.75
C LEU A 410 -3.72 11.93 27.04
N GLU A 411 -2.68 11.12 26.95
CA GLU A 411 -2.08 10.47 28.10
C GLU A 411 -0.85 11.24 28.55
N ILE A 412 -0.75 11.54 29.85
CA ILE A 412 0.41 12.17 30.46
C ILE A 412 1.14 11.14 31.33
N THR A 413 2.37 10.79 30.94
CA THR A 413 3.25 9.80 31.58
C THR A 413 4.56 10.41 32.06
N ASP A 414 5.39 9.62 32.76
CA ASP A 414 6.76 9.95 33.20
C ASP A 414 6.96 11.21 34.05
N ALA A 415 5.87 11.77 34.57
CA ALA A 415 5.94 12.89 35.50
C ALA A 415 6.83 12.56 36.71
N HIS A 416 7.54 13.56 37.24
CA HIS A 416 8.29 13.42 38.49
C HIS A 416 7.32 13.20 39.68
N GLY A 417 6.85 11.97 39.85
CA GLY A 417 5.83 11.52 40.81
C GLY A 417 4.49 11.15 40.15
N THR A 418 3.61 10.51 40.90
CA THR A 418 2.30 10.07 40.39
C THR A 418 1.30 11.24 40.28
N PRO A 419 0.61 11.47 39.15
CA PRO A 419 -0.41 12.52 39.03
C PRO A 419 -1.56 12.38 40.05
N THR A 420 -2.16 13.51 40.45
CA THR A 420 -3.31 13.57 41.37
C THR A 420 -4.53 14.25 40.74
N GLU A 421 -5.71 14.07 41.36
CA GLU A 421 -6.99 14.68 40.93
C GLU A 421 -6.98 16.22 40.95
N ASP A 422 -6.01 16.85 41.63
CA ASP A 422 -5.83 18.31 41.64
C ASP A 422 -5.17 18.85 40.37
N SER A 423 -4.70 17.96 39.47
CA SER A 423 -4.11 18.34 38.19
C SER A 423 -5.13 19.02 37.29
N THR A 424 -4.70 20.06 36.57
CA THR A 424 -5.57 20.81 35.65
C THR A 424 -4.98 20.78 34.24
N VAL A 425 -5.84 20.52 33.25
CA VAL A 425 -5.50 20.56 31.83
C VAL A 425 -6.57 21.36 31.10
N LYS A 426 -6.14 22.22 30.18
CA LYS A 426 -6.97 23.01 29.27
C LYS A 426 -6.38 22.95 27.87
N LEU A 427 -7.24 22.72 26.89
CA LEU A 427 -6.87 22.76 25.49
C LEU A 427 -7.60 23.92 24.80
N HIS A 428 -6.90 24.63 23.94
CA HIS A 428 -7.43 25.74 23.16
C HIS A 428 -7.08 25.58 21.68
N ALA A 429 -8.08 25.66 20.81
CA ALA A 429 -7.90 25.76 19.36
C ALA A 429 -8.18 27.21 18.94
N GLY A 430 -7.14 28.01 18.70
CA GLY A 430 -7.28 29.46 18.53
C GLY A 430 -7.88 30.12 19.78
N GLU A 431 -9.03 30.79 19.64
CA GLU A 431 -9.78 31.39 20.77
C GLU A 431 -10.78 30.42 21.42
N GLN A 432 -11.07 29.28 20.79
CA GLN A 432 -12.02 28.28 21.29
C GLN A 432 -11.39 27.45 22.41
N ALA A 433 -12.06 27.35 23.56
CA ALA A 433 -11.73 26.35 24.59
C ALA A 433 -12.39 25.02 24.22
N LEU A 434 -11.64 23.93 24.29
CA LEU A 434 -12.15 22.59 23.97
C LEU A 434 -12.72 21.92 25.21
N ASP A 435 -13.77 21.13 25.03
CA ASP A 435 -14.42 20.36 26.10
C ASP A 435 -13.65 19.06 26.37
N LEU A 436 -13.35 18.82 27.64
CA LEU A 436 -12.47 17.75 28.10
C LEU A 436 -13.14 16.94 29.21
N ASP A 437 -13.01 15.61 29.14
CA ASP A 437 -13.21 14.71 30.27
C ASP A 437 -11.83 14.28 30.81
N VAL A 438 -11.60 14.44 32.10
CA VAL A 438 -10.29 14.16 32.72
C VAL A 438 -10.44 12.98 33.65
N GLN A 439 -9.67 11.93 33.39
CA GLN A 439 -9.69 10.67 34.13
C GLN A 439 -8.30 10.38 34.72
N LEU A 440 -8.27 9.83 35.93
CA LEU A 440 -7.06 9.47 36.65
C LEU A 440 -7.12 7.99 37.05
N ASP A 441 -6.27 7.17 36.46
CA ASP A 441 -6.19 5.72 36.72
C ASP A 441 -4.75 5.33 37.02
N ASP A 442 -4.54 4.46 38.02
CA ASP A 442 -3.28 3.76 38.37
C ASP A 442 -1.98 4.38 37.79
N GLU A 443 -1.74 5.64 38.14
CA GLU A 443 -0.56 6.46 37.83
C GLU A 443 -0.52 7.27 36.53
N ARG A 444 -1.63 7.36 35.80
CA ARG A 444 -1.78 8.07 34.53
C ARG A 444 -2.90 9.10 34.58
N LEU A 445 -2.65 10.28 34.01
CA LEU A 445 -3.67 11.28 33.76
C LEU A 445 -4.08 11.20 32.29
N THR A 446 -5.33 10.82 32.03
CA THR A 446 -5.90 10.75 30.69
C THR A 446 -6.88 11.90 30.50
N VAL A 447 -6.76 12.62 29.39
CA VAL A 447 -7.67 13.70 29.01
C VAL A 447 -8.33 13.34 27.69
N GLU A 448 -9.64 13.19 27.69
CA GLU A 448 -10.42 12.88 26.51
C GLU A 448 -11.14 14.14 26.00
N LEU A 449 -10.89 14.50 24.74
CA LEU A 449 -11.67 15.49 24.02
C LEU A 449 -13.06 14.91 23.72
N THR A 450 -14.10 15.55 24.25
CA THR A 450 -15.48 15.10 24.04
C THR A 450 -16.05 15.58 22.72
N GLU A 451 -15.53 16.67 22.18
CA GLU A 451 -15.90 17.22 20.87
C GLU A 451 -14.65 17.74 20.14
N LEU A 452 -14.57 17.49 18.83
CA LEU A 452 -13.52 18.04 17.98
C LEU A 452 -13.82 19.50 17.61
N PRO A 453 -12.80 20.38 17.56
CA PRO A 453 -12.98 21.77 17.12
C PRO A 453 -13.52 21.87 15.68
N GLU A 454 -14.44 22.81 15.43
CA GLU A 454 -15.03 23.07 14.11
C GLU A 454 -13.96 23.43 13.05
N ALA A 455 -12.81 23.95 13.48
CA ALA A 455 -11.68 24.24 12.61
C ALA A 455 -11.11 22.96 11.93
N LEU A 456 -11.18 21.79 12.57
CA LEU A 456 -10.82 20.51 11.94
C LEU A 456 -11.77 20.17 10.79
N ASP A 457 -13.06 20.46 10.95
CA ASP A 457 -14.07 20.22 9.91
C ASP A 457 -13.88 21.12 8.68
N THR A 458 -13.12 22.22 8.81
CA THR A 458 -12.94 23.22 7.75
C THR A 458 -11.56 23.20 7.11
N ARG A 459 -10.49 22.89 7.87
CA ARG A 459 -9.10 22.95 7.41
C ARG A 459 -8.41 21.58 7.40
N GLY A 460 -9.02 20.55 8.00
CA GLY A 460 -8.41 19.23 8.19
C GLY A 460 -7.28 19.21 9.22
N GLU A 461 -6.86 20.38 9.71
CA GLU A 461 -5.87 20.53 10.76
C GLU A 461 -6.15 21.76 11.64
N VAL A 462 -5.74 21.71 12.90
CA VAL A 462 -5.78 22.86 13.81
C VAL A 462 -4.66 22.80 14.85
N GLU A 463 -3.99 23.93 15.04
CA GLU A 463 -3.06 24.09 16.16
C GLU A 463 -3.83 24.19 17.48
N VAL A 464 -3.48 23.32 18.42
CA VAL A 464 -4.02 23.25 19.76
C VAL A 464 -2.94 23.63 20.77
N ARG A 465 -3.27 24.59 21.63
CA ARG A 465 -2.46 24.98 22.77
C ARG A 465 -2.93 24.26 24.03
N LEU A 466 -2.03 23.51 24.63
CA LEU A 466 -2.19 22.92 25.95
C LEU A 466 -1.70 23.90 27.03
N SER A 467 -2.48 24.03 28.10
CA SER A 467 -2.08 24.75 29.31
C SER A 467 -2.65 24.08 30.56
N GLY A 468 -1.93 24.13 31.68
CA GLY A 468 -2.36 23.43 32.87
C GLY A 468 -1.37 23.49 34.02
N THR A 469 -1.64 22.69 35.04
CA THR A 469 -0.74 22.46 36.16
C THR A 469 -0.83 21.00 36.54
N LEU A 470 0.30 20.30 36.54
CA LEU A 470 0.41 18.94 37.01
C LEU A 470 0.72 18.94 38.52
N HIS A 471 -0.07 18.20 39.27
CA HIS A 471 0.13 17.95 40.69
C HIS A 471 0.54 16.50 40.89
N THR A 472 1.69 16.26 41.55
CA THR A 472 2.22 14.90 41.75
C THR A 472 2.41 14.53 43.23
N ARG A 473 2.33 13.23 43.52
CA ARG A 473 2.66 12.60 44.82
C ARG A 473 3.93 11.75 44.70
N GLU A 474 4.69 11.60 45.80
CA GLU A 474 5.91 10.77 45.78
C GLU A 474 5.59 9.27 45.58
N PRO A 475 6.47 8.49 44.91
CA PRO A 475 6.30 7.06 44.76
C PRO A 475 6.50 6.34 46.11
N GLY A 476 5.40 5.84 46.68
CA GLY A 476 5.42 4.86 47.78
C GLY A 476 5.18 5.41 49.19
N GLU A 477 3.91 5.63 49.55
CA GLU A 477 3.43 5.34 50.90
C GLU A 477 1.92 5.04 50.86
N ALA A 478 1.58 3.76 51.02
CA ALA A 478 0.21 3.34 51.23
C ALA A 478 -0.24 3.76 52.64
N HIS A 479 -1.26 4.61 52.68
CA HIS A 479 -2.08 4.97 53.85
C HIS A 479 -1.40 5.85 54.92
N GLY A 480 -1.67 7.15 54.84
CA GLY A 480 -2.07 7.91 56.03
C GLY A 480 -1.32 9.22 56.30
N ARG A 481 -1.71 10.29 55.61
CA ARG A 481 -2.13 11.61 56.14
C ARG A 481 -2.36 12.55 54.95
N GLU A 482 -3.38 13.39 55.05
CA GLU A 482 -3.53 14.56 54.18
C GLU A 482 -2.27 15.43 54.31
N GLU A 483 -1.77 15.94 53.17
CA GLU A 483 -0.58 16.81 53.01
C GLU A 483 0.78 16.11 52.85
N ASP A 484 1.05 15.52 51.67
CA ASP A 484 2.41 15.47 51.10
C ASP A 484 2.32 15.54 49.56
N VAL A 485 2.12 16.76 49.03
CA VAL A 485 2.20 17.08 47.59
C VAL A 485 3.69 17.21 47.24
N ALA A 486 4.20 16.34 46.39
CA ALA A 486 5.64 16.23 46.09
C ALA A 486 6.12 17.26 45.06
N GLY A 487 5.22 17.73 44.18
CA GLY A 487 5.59 18.66 43.11
C GLY A 487 4.39 19.35 42.50
N ARG A 488 4.61 20.60 42.06
CA ARG A 488 3.69 21.35 41.21
C ARG A 488 4.48 21.86 40.01
N ALA A 489 4.13 21.40 38.81
CA ALA A 489 4.77 21.83 37.57
C ALA A 489 3.74 22.47 36.62
N PRO A 490 4.10 23.57 35.92
CA PRO A 490 3.27 24.06 34.84
C PRO A 490 3.25 23.03 33.69
N LEU A 491 2.07 22.84 33.09
CA LEU A 491 1.93 22.13 31.81
C LEU A 491 1.67 23.18 30.73
N SER A 492 2.49 23.19 29.69
CA SER A 492 2.25 24.01 28.50
C SER A 492 2.87 23.34 27.29
N GLY A 493 2.17 23.39 26.16
CA GLY A 493 2.66 22.87 24.88
C GLY A 493 1.75 23.30 23.74
N THR A 494 2.20 23.08 22.51
CA THR A 494 1.42 23.27 21.29
C THR A 494 1.59 22.05 20.42
N PHE A 495 0.50 21.59 19.81
CA PHE A 495 0.48 20.47 18.88
C PHE A 495 -0.57 20.71 17.80
N THR A 496 -0.46 20.04 16.66
CA THR A 496 -1.44 20.16 15.57
C THR A 496 -2.31 18.93 15.53
N LEU A 497 -3.61 19.09 15.75
CA LEU A 497 -4.58 18.04 15.48
C LEU A 497 -4.85 17.99 13.99
N THR A 498 -4.90 16.80 13.42
CA THR A 498 -5.34 16.54 12.04
C THR A 498 -6.51 15.56 12.07
N ALA A 499 -7.53 15.80 11.27
CA ALA A 499 -8.67 14.88 11.12
C ALA A 499 -9.18 14.93 9.67
N PRO A 500 -9.63 13.80 9.12
CA PRO A 500 -10.28 13.80 7.82
C PRO A 500 -11.53 14.70 7.85
N PRO A 501 -11.78 15.49 6.81
CA PRO A 501 -12.92 16.40 6.76
C PRO A 501 -14.24 15.62 6.76
N ARG A 502 -15.25 16.13 7.48
CA ARG A 502 -16.60 15.55 7.45
C ARG A 502 -17.22 15.73 6.08
N THR A 503 -17.75 14.64 5.53
CA THR A 503 -18.30 14.61 4.18
C THR A 503 -19.72 14.09 4.14
N ARG A 504 -20.43 14.43 3.06
CA ARG A 504 -21.69 13.80 2.66
C ARG A 504 -21.64 13.42 1.19
N THR A 505 -22.21 12.27 0.86
CA THR A 505 -22.37 11.85 -0.52
C THR A 505 -23.40 12.74 -1.24
N THR A 506 -23.03 13.30 -2.38
CA THR A 506 -23.90 14.08 -3.26
C THR A 506 -24.73 13.17 -4.17
N PRO A 507 -25.80 13.68 -4.81
CA PRO A 507 -26.55 12.91 -5.80
C PRO A 507 -25.71 12.42 -6.98
N GLU A 508 -24.62 13.13 -7.30
CA GLU A 508 -23.67 12.76 -8.35
C GLU A 508 -22.65 11.68 -7.90
N GLY A 509 -22.68 11.28 -6.63
CA GLY A 509 -21.77 10.26 -6.07
C GLY A 509 -20.43 10.82 -5.58
N PHE A 510 -20.30 12.13 -5.41
CA PHE A 510 -19.10 12.75 -4.83
C PHE A 510 -19.22 12.86 -3.32
N GLU A 511 -18.10 12.82 -2.62
CA GLU A 511 -18.03 13.18 -1.21
C GLU A 511 -17.76 14.69 -1.09
N ALA A 512 -18.75 15.41 -0.58
CA ALA A 512 -18.69 16.85 -0.41
C ALA A 512 -18.37 17.22 1.03
N VAL A 513 -17.41 18.11 1.23
CA VAL A 513 -17.05 18.63 2.55
C VAL A 513 -18.22 19.44 3.12
N THR A 514 -18.66 19.07 4.33
CA THR A 514 -19.81 19.65 5.00
C THR A 514 -19.46 20.89 5.84
N GLY A 515 -20.47 21.64 6.25
CA GLY A 515 -20.33 22.84 7.07
C GLY A 515 -19.94 24.08 6.27
N VAL A 516 -19.88 25.23 6.96
CA VAL A 516 -19.63 26.55 6.36
C VAL A 516 -18.28 27.07 6.84
N GLY A 517 -17.41 27.45 5.90
CA GLY A 517 -16.11 28.05 6.18
C GLY A 517 -16.19 29.54 6.51
N GLU A 518 -15.07 30.08 7.01
CA GLU A 518 -14.89 31.51 7.18
C GLU A 518 -14.89 32.24 5.82
N ILE A 519 -15.26 33.52 5.84
CA ILE A 519 -15.14 34.39 4.67
C ILE A 519 -13.69 34.88 4.60
N VAL A 520 -13.04 34.64 3.48
CA VAL A 520 -11.69 35.12 3.18
C VAL A 520 -11.76 36.34 2.27
N GLY A 521 -10.94 37.35 2.59
CA GLY A 521 -10.92 38.65 1.91
C GLY A 521 -11.79 39.71 2.59
N GLU A 522 -11.35 40.96 2.54
CA GLU A 522 -11.99 42.07 3.26
C GLU A 522 -13.11 42.74 2.44
N ASN A 523 -12.91 42.92 1.13
CA ASN A 523 -13.85 43.60 0.24
C ASN A 523 -14.06 42.83 -1.08
N GLY A 524 -15.11 43.18 -1.82
CA GLY A 524 -15.43 42.56 -3.12
C GLY A 524 -16.68 41.69 -3.11
N GLU A 525 -16.98 41.11 -4.27
CA GLU A 525 -18.09 40.20 -4.47
C GLU A 525 -17.87 38.92 -3.67
N LEU A 526 -18.86 38.49 -2.87
CA LEU A 526 -18.78 37.22 -2.14
C LEU A 526 -19.11 36.10 -3.11
N LEU A 527 -18.17 35.17 -3.27
CA LEU A 527 -18.34 33.97 -4.05
C LEU A 527 -18.24 32.76 -3.15
N THR A 528 -19.18 31.85 -3.36
CA THR A 528 -19.29 30.64 -2.56
C THR A 528 -18.78 29.44 -3.34
N TYR A 529 -18.12 28.51 -2.66
CA TYR A 529 -17.60 27.30 -3.29
C TYR A 529 -17.80 26.07 -2.41
N SER A 530 -17.95 24.91 -3.04
CA SER A 530 -17.84 23.60 -2.37
C SER A 530 -16.50 22.95 -2.70
N LEU A 531 -16.04 22.08 -1.80
CA LEU A 531 -14.94 21.14 -2.07
C LEU A 531 -15.51 19.73 -2.10
N GLU A 532 -15.29 19.05 -3.20
CA GLU A 532 -15.85 17.73 -3.48
C GLU A 532 -14.77 16.82 -4.05
N TYR A 533 -14.86 15.53 -3.78
CA TYR A 533 -13.98 14.55 -4.41
C TYR A 533 -14.76 13.29 -4.76
N GLU A 534 -14.36 12.67 -5.87
CA GLU A 534 -14.82 11.35 -6.24
C GLU A 534 -14.02 10.30 -5.45
N PRO A 535 -14.65 9.41 -4.68
CA PRO A 535 -13.93 8.41 -3.88
C PRO A 535 -12.95 7.59 -4.72
N GLN A 536 -13.36 7.14 -5.90
CA GLN A 536 -12.55 6.36 -6.84
C GLN A 536 -11.52 7.19 -7.64
N ALA A 537 -11.30 8.47 -7.33
CA ALA A 537 -10.32 9.30 -8.03
C ALA A 537 -8.84 8.95 -7.71
N GLY A 538 -8.59 8.05 -6.75
CA GLY A 538 -7.23 7.62 -6.40
C GLY A 538 -6.40 8.71 -5.71
N VAL A 539 -7.03 9.65 -5.00
CA VAL A 539 -6.38 10.70 -4.21
C VAL A 539 -6.94 10.71 -2.79
N ASP A 540 -6.06 10.80 -1.80
CA ASP A 540 -6.44 10.90 -0.40
C ASP A 540 -7.14 12.24 -0.09
N PRO A 541 -8.39 12.23 0.43
CA PRO A 541 -9.10 13.45 0.80
C PRO A 541 -8.40 14.24 1.92
N ALA A 542 -7.64 13.58 2.81
CA ALA A 542 -6.84 14.27 3.82
C ALA A 542 -5.66 15.06 3.21
N GLY A 543 -5.24 14.72 1.99
CA GLY A 543 -4.26 15.48 1.21
C GLY A 543 -4.89 16.51 0.27
N PHE A 544 -6.05 16.21 -0.34
CA PHE A 544 -6.71 17.11 -1.28
C PHE A 544 -7.42 18.28 -0.60
N VAL A 545 -8.30 18.00 0.36
CA VAL A 545 -9.20 19.02 0.92
C VAL A 545 -8.43 20.14 1.63
N PRO A 546 -7.46 19.85 2.52
CA PRO A 546 -6.67 20.90 3.16
C PRO A 546 -5.87 21.73 2.15
N ALA A 547 -5.29 21.08 1.13
CA ALA A 547 -4.51 21.77 0.12
C ALA A 547 -5.37 22.68 -0.76
N ALA A 548 -6.53 22.20 -1.25
CA ALA A 548 -7.46 22.99 -2.05
C ALA A 548 -8.05 24.15 -1.23
N ALA A 549 -8.41 23.90 0.03
CA ALA A 549 -8.83 24.94 0.96
C ALA A 549 -7.74 26.00 1.12
N ALA A 550 -6.50 25.60 1.46
CA ALA A 550 -5.38 26.52 1.64
C ALA A 550 -5.10 27.37 0.40
N ILE A 551 -5.23 26.80 -0.80
CA ILE A 551 -5.08 27.54 -2.07
C ILE A 551 -6.17 28.61 -2.21
N LEU A 552 -7.42 28.26 -1.92
CA LEU A 552 -8.57 29.16 -2.09
C LEU A 552 -8.68 30.20 -0.96
N THR A 553 -8.10 29.92 0.20
CA THR A 553 -8.07 30.83 1.35
C THR A 553 -6.80 31.67 1.44
N ASP A 554 -5.86 31.56 0.49
CA ASP A 554 -4.67 32.40 0.44
C ASP A 554 -5.06 33.82 -0.03
N ASP A 555 -5.16 34.75 0.92
CA ASP A 555 -5.56 36.14 0.69
C ASP A 555 -4.39 37.05 0.29
N GLU A 556 -3.16 36.55 0.28
CA GLU A 556 -2.00 37.30 -0.20
C GLU A 556 -1.80 37.14 -1.72
N ARG A 557 -2.00 35.92 -2.23
CA ARG A 557 -1.67 35.51 -3.60
C ARG A 557 -2.86 35.00 -4.39
N GLY A 558 -3.92 34.52 -3.71
CA GLY A 558 -5.12 33.97 -4.30
C GLY A 558 -6.15 35.03 -4.71
N TRP A 559 -7.32 34.57 -5.18
CA TRP A 559 -8.35 35.44 -5.76
C TRP A 559 -8.91 36.52 -4.80
N ALA A 560 -8.75 36.35 -3.48
CA ALA A 560 -9.16 37.32 -2.47
C ALA A 560 -8.20 38.52 -2.28
N SER A 561 -7.02 38.52 -2.90
CA SER A 561 -5.94 39.49 -2.64
C SER A 561 -6.20 40.93 -3.12
N GLN A 562 -7.02 41.14 -4.16
CA GLN A 562 -7.24 42.46 -4.79
C GLN A 562 -8.57 43.14 -4.44
N ASP A 563 -9.26 42.76 -3.35
CA ASP A 563 -10.58 43.31 -3.00
C ASP A 563 -11.67 43.13 -4.09
N ALA A 564 -11.39 42.30 -5.11
CA ALA A 564 -12.31 41.99 -6.20
C ALA A 564 -13.31 40.93 -5.76
N TYR A 565 -12.83 39.92 -5.04
CA TYR A 565 -13.61 38.79 -4.57
C TYR A 565 -13.34 38.52 -3.09
N ARG A 566 -14.36 37.97 -2.44
CA ARG A 566 -14.25 37.28 -1.16
C ARG A 566 -14.72 35.85 -1.37
N LEU A 567 -14.09 34.89 -0.73
CA LEU A 567 -14.41 33.48 -0.92
C LEU A 567 -14.95 32.88 0.37
N GLN A 568 -15.97 32.04 0.26
CA GLN A 568 -16.51 31.30 1.39
C GLN A 568 -16.84 29.86 0.99
N ARG A 569 -16.33 28.90 1.76
CA ARG A 569 -16.72 27.49 1.59
C ARG A 569 -18.13 27.28 2.12
N VAL A 570 -18.99 26.62 1.35
CA VAL A 570 -20.37 26.27 1.72
C VAL A 570 -20.69 24.84 1.26
N GLU A 571 -21.91 24.39 1.57
CA GLU A 571 -22.46 23.14 1.05
C GLU A 571 -22.67 23.21 -0.48
N PRO A 572 -22.55 22.09 -1.23
CA PRO A 572 -22.71 22.07 -2.69
C PRO A 572 -23.98 22.74 -3.22
N ASP A 573 -25.11 22.59 -2.53
CA ASP A 573 -26.40 23.13 -2.96
C ASP A 573 -26.46 24.67 -2.90
N ASP A 574 -25.55 25.29 -2.13
CA ASP A 574 -25.45 26.73 -1.94
C ASP A 574 -24.23 27.34 -2.65
N ALA A 575 -23.41 26.53 -3.33
CA ALA A 575 -22.14 26.95 -3.93
C ALA A 575 -22.31 27.54 -5.34
N ASP A 576 -21.64 28.66 -5.61
CA ASP A 576 -21.52 29.23 -6.96
C ASP A 576 -20.55 28.43 -7.84
N ILE A 577 -19.51 27.84 -7.23
CA ILE A 577 -18.48 27.03 -7.89
C ILE A 577 -18.31 25.71 -7.14
N ARG A 578 -18.57 24.58 -7.81
CA ARG A 578 -18.29 23.25 -7.25
C ARG A 578 -16.88 22.79 -7.64
N VAL A 579 -15.94 22.81 -6.70
CA VAL A 579 -14.56 22.37 -6.98
C VAL A 579 -14.47 20.87 -6.70
N ALA A 580 -14.42 20.07 -7.77
CA ALA A 580 -14.48 18.61 -7.67
C ALA A 580 -13.19 17.97 -8.18
N LEU A 581 -12.54 17.17 -7.34
CA LEU A 581 -11.44 16.30 -7.75
C LEU A 581 -11.99 14.97 -8.28
N THR A 582 -11.78 14.69 -9.55
CA THR A 582 -12.41 13.58 -10.27
C THR A 582 -11.39 12.72 -11.01
N SER A 583 -11.69 11.44 -11.16
CA SER A 583 -10.96 10.52 -12.04
C SER A 583 -10.88 11.07 -13.48
N PRO A 584 -9.91 10.62 -14.30
CA PRO A 584 -9.82 11.02 -15.70
C PRO A 584 -11.13 10.85 -16.49
N ASP A 585 -11.84 9.74 -16.30
CA ASP A 585 -13.07 9.43 -17.02
C ASP A 585 -14.23 10.34 -16.57
N THR A 586 -14.41 10.50 -15.26
CA THR A 586 -15.41 11.43 -14.72
C THR A 586 -15.12 12.87 -15.12
N THR A 587 -13.84 13.26 -15.19
CA THR A 587 -13.45 14.58 -15.71
C THR A 587 -13.88 14.74 -17.17
N ASP A 588 -13.58 13.75 -18.02
CA ASP A 588 -13.99 13.76 -19.43
C ASP A 588 -15.51 13.86 -19.59
N GLU A 589 -16.28 13.13 -18.78
CA GLU A 589 -17.74 13.20 -18.78
C GLU A 589 -18.27 14.58 -18.36
N LEU A 590 -17.73 15.15 -17.29
CA LEU A 590 -18.11 16.48 -16.81
C LEU A 590 -17.76 17.57 -17.84
N CYS A 591 -16.59 17.47 -18.46
CA CYS A 591 -16.12 18.44 -19.46
C CYS A 591 -16.87 18.32 -20.80
N ALA A 592 -17.26 17.11 -21.19
CA ALA A 592 -18.06 16.88 -22.40
C ALA A 592 -19.43 17.59 -22.34
N ARG A 593 -20.00 17.82 -21.15
CA ARG A 593 -21.26 18.58 -20.98
C ARG A 593 -21.13 20.03 -21.45
N ALA A 594 -19.93 20.60 -21.37
CA ALA A 594 -19.60 21.93 -21.89
C ALA A 594 -19.07 21.90 -23.35
N GLY A 595 -19.07 20.72 -24.00
CA GLY A 595 -18.53 20.54 -25.35
C GLY A 595 -17.00 20.53 -25.41
N LEU A 596 -16.33 20.22 -24.30
CA LEU A 596 -14.87 20.14 -24.20
C LEU A 596 -14.40 18.68 -24.32
N HIS A 597 -13.21 18.50 -24.89
CA HIS A 597 -12.57 17.19 -25.03
C HIS A 597 -11.23 17.20 -24.31
N THR A 598 -11.19 16.56 -23.15
CA THR A 598 -10.04 16.55 -22.23
C THR A 598 -9.14 15.31 -22.39
N ALA A 599 -9.64 14.24 -23.05
CA ALA A 599 -8.88 13.05 -23.43
C ALA A 599 -8.18 12.37 -22.23
N GLY A 600 -8.84 12.34 -21.09
CA GLY A 600 -8.36 11.85 -19.79
C GLY A 600 -7.23 12.68 -19.19
N ARG A 601 -6.87 13.82 -19.79
CA ARG A 601 -5.62 14.53 -19.50
C ARG A 601 -5.78 15.90 -18.89
N TYR A 602 -6.90 16.57 -19.09
CA TYR A 602 -7.05 17.98 -18.73
C TYR A 602 -8.21 18.16 -17.76
N SER A 603 -8.12 19.21 -16.95
CA SER A 603 -9.22 19.72 -16.13
C SER A 603 -10.08 20.68 -16.96
N CYS A 604 -11.27 21.02 -16.45
CA CYS A 604 -12.07 22.08 -17.03
C CYS A 604 -13.02 22.75 -16.04
N TRP A 605 -13.45 23.94 -16.42
CA TRP A 605 -14.70 24.54 -15.97
C TRP A 605 -15.82 24.20 -16.95
N ASN A 606 -16.93 23.65 -16.46
CA ASN A 606 -18.09 23.29 -17.30
C ASN A 606 -19.33 24.18 -17.09
N GLY A 607 -19.22 25.23 -16.28
CA GLY A 607 -20.35 26.11 -15.92
C GLY A 607 -20.95 25.83 -14.55
N GLU A 608 -20.57 24.72 -13.91
CA GLU A 608 -20.98 24.34 -12.55
C GLU A 608 -19.78 23.82 -11.75
N PHE A 609 -19.02 22.91 -12.35
CA PHE A 609 -17.85 22.29 -11.78
C PHE A 609 -16.56 22.90 -12.31
N ALA A 610 -15.66 23.22 -11.38
CA ALA A 610 -14.23 23.20 -11.63
C ALA A 610 -13.77 21.75 -11.45
N ALA A 611 -13.86 20.97 -12.53
CA ALA A 611 -13.53 19.55 -12.57
C ALA A 611 -12.01 19.37 -12.68
N LEU A 612 -11.38 19.00 -11.56
CA LEU A 612 -9.95 18.81 -11.44
C LEU A 612 -9.60 17.35 -11.74
N ASN A 613 -8.80 17.13 -12.78
CA ASN A 613 -8.34 15.79 -13.13
C ASN A 613 -7.36 15.24 -12.08
N ALA A 614 -7.70 14.12 -11.46
CA ALA A 614 -6.92 13.53 -10.37
C ALA A 614 -5.52 13.07 -10.80
N MET A 615 -5.33 12.63 -12.04
CA MET A 615 -3.99 12.35 -12.57
C MET A 615 -3.14 13.62 -12.56
N ARG A 616 -3.70 14.76 -12.95
CA ARG A 616 -3.00 16.06 -12.89
C ARG A 616 -2.71 16.51 -11.47
N TRP A 617 -3.64 16.30 -10.55
CA TRP A 617 -3.40 16.60 -9.15
C TRP A 617 -2.21 15.83 -8.55
N ARG A 618 -2.04 14.56 -8.96
CA ARG A 618 -0.94 13.71 -8.48
C ARG A 618 0.38 13.98 -9.19
N GLU A 619 0.37 13.99 -10.52
CA GLU A 619 1.57 13.93 -11.36
C GLU A 619 2.02 15.30 -11.86
N GLY A 620 1.12 16.29 -11.84
CA GLY A 620 1.40 17.59 -12.40
C GLY A 620 1.39 17.59 -13.93
N ALA A 621 2.22 18.45 -14.50
CA ALA A 621 2.39 18.55 -15.95
C ALA A 621 3.83 18.94 -16.29
N GLU A 622 4.31 18.43 -17.42
CA GLU A 622 5.68 18.62 -17.93
C GLU A 622 6.23 20.06 -17.78
N PRO A 623 5.45 21.15 -18.03
CA PRO A 623 5.98 22.49 -17.86
C PRO A 623 6.41 22.84 -16.42
N PHE A 624 5.98 22.08 -15.41
CA PHE A 624 6.32 22.23 -14.00
C PHE A 624 7.39 21.23 -13.51
N ASP A 625 7.97 20.40 -14.37
CA ASP A 625 8.98 19.42 -13.97
C ASP A 625 10.15 20.08 -13.21
N GLY A 626 10.57 19.43 -12.11
CA GLY A 626 11.59 19.96 -11.21
C GLY A 626 11.13 21.10 -10.29
N ARG A 627 9.83 21.41 -10.26
CA ARG A 627 9.18 22.29 -9.27
C ARG A 627 8.47 21.46 -8.19
N PRO A 628 8.23 22.02 -6.99
CA PRO A 628 7.33 21.41 -6.02
C PRO A 628 5.93 21.23 -6.61
N ILE A 629 5.33 20.05 -6.43
CA ILE A 629 4.01 19.70 -6.97
C ILE A 629 2.91 20.64 -6.47
N GLU A 630 3.10 21.22 -5.29
CA GLU A 630 2.20 22.20 -4.67
C GLU A 630 2.04 23.44 -5.56
N GLN A 631 3.07 23.82 -6.32
CA GLN A 631 2.99 24.92 -7.27
C GLN A 631 2.04 24.60 -8.43
N TYR A 632 2.05 23.35 -8.92
CA TYR A 632 1.12 22.91 -9.95
C TYR A 632 -0.30 22.75 -9.41
N ARG A 633 -0.48 22.24 -8.19
CA ARG A 633 -1.80 22.11 -7.55
C ARG A 633 -2.47 23.48 -7.36
N ALA A 634 -1.69 24.49 -6.93
CA ALA A 634 -2.15 25.87 -6.89
C ALA A 634 -2.60 26.35 -8.27
N TYR A 635 -1.81 26.09 -9.32
CA TYR A 635 -2.17 26.41 -10.70
C TYR A 635 -3.49 25.72 -11.11
N LEU A 636 -3.59 24.41 -10.89
CA LEU A 636 -4.73 23.59 -11.28
C LEU A 636 -6.04 24.10 -10.68
N VAL A 637 -6.06 24.37 -9.37
CA VAL A 637 -7.23 24.89 -8.66
C VAL A 637 -7.55 26.32 -9.13
N ASN A 638 -6.57 27.22 -9.12
CA ASN A 638 -6.81 28.62 -9.44
C ASN A 638 -7.19 28.84 -10.91
N HIS A 639 -6.70 28.03 -11.84
CA HIS A 639 -7.02 28.13 -13.26
C HIS A 639 -8.49 27.80 -13.52
N GLU A 640 -8.99 26.67 -12.99
CA GLU A 640 -10.37 26.25 -13.20
C GLU A 640 -11.37 27.12 -12.42
N VAL A 641 -11.01 27.52 -11.20
CA VAL A 641 -11.79 28.50 -10.44
C VAL A 641 -11.82 29.84 -11.18
N GLY A 642 -10.69 30.28 -11.75
CA GLY A 642 -10.63 31.50 -12.54
C GLY A 642 -11.58 31.52 -13.75
N HIS A 643 -11.82 30.36 -14.37
CA HIS A 643 -12.87 30.22 -15.39
C HIS A 643 -14.28 30.39 -14.80
N GLY A 644 -14.54 29.86 -13.60
CA GLY A 644 -15.78 30.11 -12.85
C GLY A 644 -15.99 31.58 -12.49
N LEU A 645 -14.91 32.31 -12.24
CA LEU A 645 -14.90 33.77 -12.05
C LEU A 645 -15.10 34.57 -13.35
N GLY A 646 -15.15 33.91 -14.51
CA GLY A 646 -15.35 34.52 -15.82
C GLY A 646 -14.07 34.95 -16.54
N TYR A 647 -12.88 34.56 -16.06
CA TYR A 647 -11.63 34.81 -16.78
C TYR A 647 -11.43 33.83 -17.93
N GLY A 648 -10.95 34.35 -19.06
CA GLY A 648 -10.52 33.55 -20.22
C GLY A 648 -9.02 33.28 -20.21
N HIS A 649 -8.54 32.48 -21.16
CA HIS A 649 -7.11 32.20 -21.24
C HIS A 649 -6.27 33.45 -21.57
N HIS A 650 -5.18 33.63 -20.83
CA HIS A 650 -4.20 34.70 -21.03
C HIS A 650 -2.94 34.17 -21.75
N ALA A 651 -2.24 35.06 -22.47
CA ALA A 651 -0.98 34.74 -23.14
C ALA A 651 0.22 35.02 -22.23
N CYS A 652 1.36 34.39 -22.51
CA CYS A 652 2.62 34.73 -21.83
C CYS A 652 3.03 36.18 -22.16
N PRO A 653 3.17 37.09 -21.18
CA PRO A 653 3.41 38.50 -21.43
C PRO A 653 4.80 38.80 -22.00
N SER A 654 5.83 38.09 -21.53
CA SER A 654 7.21 38.23 -22.01
C SER A 654 8.08 37.05 -21.57
N GLN A 655 9.24 36.89 -22.22
CA GLN A 655 10.18 35.84 -21.89
C GLN A 655 10.70 35.98 -20.45
N GLY A 656 10.64 34.89 -19.68
CA GLY A 656 11.12 34.83 -18.30
C GLY A 656 10.21 35.49 -17.27
N ALA A 657 9.09 36.10 -17.68
CA ALA A 657 8.07 36.57 -16.74
C ALA A 657 7.30 35.37 -16.14
N PRO A 658 6.74 35.50 -14.93
CA PRO A 658 5.75 34.55 -14.44
C PRO A 658 4.59 34.44 -15.43
N ALA A 659 4.14 33.22 -15.72
CA ALA A 659 2.94 33.00 -16.49
C ALA A 659 1.71 33.53 -15.71
N PRO A 660 0.76 34.23 -16.33
CA PRO A 660 -0.54 34.48 -15.71
C PRO A 660 -1.17 33.15 -15.31
N VAL A 661 -1.89 33.08 -14.19
CA VAL A 661 -2.56 31.85 -13.75
C VAL A 661 -3.55 31.39 -14.81
N MET A 662 -4.16 32.33 -15.54
CA MET A 662 -5.06 32.04 -16.66
C MET A 662 -4.35 31.65 -17.97
N LYS A 663 -3.01 31.55 -18.00
CA LYS A 663 -2.33 30.84 -19.09
C LYS A 663 -2.63 29.35 -18.97
N GLN A 664 -2.95 28.70 -20.09
CA GLN A 664 -3.10 27.23 -20.13
C GLN A 664 -1.70 26.57 -20.02
N GLN A 665 -1.22 26.39 -18.79
CA GLN A 665 0.13 25.96 -18.43
C GLN A 665 0.27 24.44 -18.35
N THR A 666 -0.82 23.66 -18.17
CA THR A 666 -0.77 22.19 -18.31
C THR A 666 -0.30 21.78 -19.72
N ILE A 667 -0.56 22.61 -20.73
CA ILE A 667 -0.11 22.39 -22.11
C ILE A 667 1.28 22.98 -22.33
N SER A 668 1.48 24.26 -21.99
CA SER A 668 2.76 24.95 -22.16
C SER A 668 2.76 26.33 -21.48
N THR A 669 3.87 26.72 -20.87
CA THR A 669 4.10 28.11 -20.41
C THR A 669 4.57 29.05 -21.52
N GLY A 670 4.89 28.54 -22.71
CA GLY A 670 5.54 29.32 -23.76
C GLY A 670 6.92 29.82 -23.32
N ALA A 671 7.15 31.13 -23.36
CA ALA A 671 8.41 31.73 -22.93
C ALA A 671 8.44 32.09 -21.43
N CYS A 672 7.36 31.84 -20.71
CA CYS A 672 7.18 32.23 -19.31
C CYS A 672 7.66 31.15 -18.35
N VAL A 673 7.91 31.57 -17.11
CA VAL A 673 8.16 30.68 -15.98
C VAL A 673 6.82 30.20 -15.40
N PRO A 674 6.66 28.91 -15.05
CA PRO A 674 5.44 28.38 -14.45
C PRO A 674 5.04 29.13 -13.17
N ASN A 675 3.74 29.33 -12.98
CA ASN A 675 3.16 30.04 -11.84
C ASN A 675 1.74 29.53 -11.54
N GLY A 676 1.44 29.29 -10.27
CA GLY A 676 0.14 28.78 -9.83
C GLY A 676 -0.77 29.77 -9.13
N TRP A 677 -0.37 31.04 -9.02
CA TRP A 677 -1.12 32.03 -8.26
C TRP A 677 -1.60 33.17 -9.17
N PRO A 678 -2.83 33.67 -9.00
CA PRO A 678 -3.30 34.88 -9.67
C PRO A 678 -2.39 36.08 -9.37
N TYR A 679 -1.92 36.22 -8.12
CA TYR A 679 -1.15 37.38 -7.67
C TYR A 679 0.16 36.97 -6.99
N PRO A 680 1.14 36.39 -7.72
CA PRO A 680 2.35 35.80 -7.12
C PRO A 680 3.31 36.81 -6.49
N GLN A 681 3.11 38.11 -6.75
CA GLN A 681 3.88 39.23 -6.16
C GLN A 681 2.97 40.19 -5.37
N GLY A 682 1.75 39.75 -5.02
CA GLY A 682 0.72 40.57 -4.39
C GLY A 682 -0.15 41.36 -5.38
N PRO A 683 -1.01 42.27 -4.88
CA PRO A 683 -2.20 42.80 -5.57
C PRO A 683 -1.95 43.77 -6.73
N ALA A 684 -0.73 43.86 -7.26
CA ALA A 684 -0.38 44.75 -8.38
C ALA A 684 -0.25 44.02 -9.73
N GLY A 685 -0.50 42.71 -9.77
CA GLY A 685 -0.37 41.86 -10.96
C GLY A 685 -1.66 41.66 -11.77
N ASP A 686 -1.51 41.26 -13.03
CA ASP A 686 -2.58 40.74 -13.90
C ASP A 686 -2.74 39.24 -13.61
N PRO A 687 -3.96 38.76 -13.26
CA PRO A 687 -4.18 37.36 -12.92
C PRO A 687 -3.94 36.38 -14.08
#